data_AF-A0A971G0R0-F1
#
_entry.id   AF-A0A971G0R0-F1
#
_cell.length_a   1.000
_cell.length_b   1.000
_cell.length_c   1.000
_cell.angle_alpha   90.00
_cell.angle_beta   90.00
_cell.angle_gamma   90.00
#
_symmetry.space_group_name_H-M   'P 1'
#
loop_
_entity.id
_entity.type
_entity.pdbx_description
1 polymer ?
#
loop_
_entity_poly.entity_id
_entity_poly.type
_entity_poly.pdbx_seq_one_letter_code
_entity_poly.pdbx_strand_id
1 'polypeptide(L)'
;MQPNVPGQRRPYGDSRSPSRRPTKDYSPKRRKSRAAAVLPFLLLFIGLLAVMYVAFPKQAGRHVGSSIYDGLVISEVMAANSSAVPDENGEFHDWLELYNGTGTDLNLEGCMLTNRTDRITFPFPAYTLRAGERVIVFASDNYQLDPARPFHGKFKISSAGDHIYLYDPQMYLIDEVITPTMTADTSYALMHISDDGVHEFQSTSYYSPGYENNEQGFVSYRTANSMESGSLILNEVCPAPKVGIPDEDNEIVDWIELRNTTSAPISLKGFCLSDKENKPMKWRFPDSAVIPANGYYLVFCSGKDKLQQNGIPHTNFSISAERETVVLSDSYGRLVDRVSIENVPTDYSVGRNASGGWEFFSLSTPAHNNDASGQSKVDQLIRAFNPTGVYISEVMASNDMTILGSSTYACDFVELYNSSDKTVDLSYYGLSDSLTRPRKWQFPQGAAIEPGEYKIIYLDGRVDLSTYYELHTNFSLTRAGGETINFSDPTGRVLDRMPLSLIPTDHSYGRTTGSPGFYYYDAPTPGAANGSGYYGYTSNPAFSKRGGEYKGSVQVSISIPKNSTVTYTLDGSIPTQSSAQYHEGDILEIHKVTVLRARAFDLSGTLQPSEIITQTYLPNLYHAFPIVSIVTDPDELWSAERGMLTVGPNVDKTKLPFKNTIYREFGKIARPGYVEIYDKEGNQVISQGMEFGLQGQYSLDMPQKTFKVRAKAKYGSRYFEAALFEDRPFTQYKSFVLRNSGNDCAWTRMNDGFQGRLIDRFNEISESPTDVIHQAWRPVVVYLNGTYWGHYNMRERVDRFFVAQHEGLDLSMADNMDILEASGKVVYGSKEEYSEMIKKVKQSSPGKNQNDLEYITDRIDVDNYFDYMAIEMFFGNSDPGNIRFYKLKTPGSKWKWIIYDLDYGLFRSGFDSPTSYLKDKGAGEQRIDNTLIRKLLENDQMQDKFLTRLGEFYQVFTTEFMTTEFNAMAKMLEPEMVMHFSRWAEENDKAITFDNPTTPEGAVRYWYNRLDYTRNVLKKRPTYFYEMVQERFKLTDQQMLSYFGEKPPLPADAIYTEGKKWS
;
A
#
# COMPACT_ATOMS: atom_id res chain seq x y z
N MET A 1 44.53 1.28 28.31
CA MET A 1 45.58 0.33 28.77
C MET A 1 45.17 -1.09 28.36
N GLN A 2 46.10 -1.86 27.80
CA GLN A 2 46.02 -3.33 27.66
C GLN A 2 46.85 -3.97 28.80
N PRO A 3 46.94 -5.32 28.93
CA PRO A 3 45.90 -6.36 28.87
C PRO A 3 46.01 -7.31 30.09
N ASN A 4 45.21 -8.40 30.17
CA ASN A 4 45.71 -9.70 30.68
C ASN A 4 44.77 -10.91 30.42
N VAL A 5 45.41 -12.09 30.36
CA VAL A 5 44.90 -13.47 30.18
C VAL A 5 45.82 -14.37 31.08
N PRO A 6 45.74 -15.72 31.18
CA PRO A 6 44.66 -16.71 31.04
C PRO A 6 44.48 -17.64 32.29
N GLY A 7 43.51 -18.57 32.26
CA GLY A 7 43.29 -19.58 33.33
C GLY A 7 42.64 -20.89 32.87
N GLN A 8 43.48 -21.82 32.40
CA GLN A 8 43.32 -23.26 32.14
C GLN A 8 42.21 -24.08 32.87
N ARG A 9 41.56 -25.02 32.15
CA ARG A 9 41.87 -26.49 32.18
C ARG A 9 41.07 -27.32 31.15
N ARG A 10 41.68 -28.44 30.72
CA ARG A 10 41.20 -29.60 29.94
C ARG A 10 41.65 -30.87 30.73
N PRO A 11 41.25 -32.15 30.45
CA PRO A 11 40.94 -32.68 29.10
C PRO A 11 39.94 -33.88 28.96
N TYR A 12 39.73 -34.29 27.68
CA TYR A 12 39.20 -35.56 27.11
C TYR A 12 37.76 -36.03 27.44
N GLY A 13 36.96 -36.49 26.47
CA GLY A 13 37.21 -36.64 25.01
C GLY A 13 35.97 -37.04 24.18
N ASP A 14 36.12 -37.02 22.84
CA ASP A 14 35.29 -37.56 21.72
C ASP A 14 33.74 -37.50 21.77
N SER A 15 33.00 -37.26 20.69
CA SER A 15 33.25 -36.75 19.32
C SER A 15 31.86 -36.37 18.71
N ARG A 16 31.64 -35.73 17.56
CA ARG A 16 32.44 -35.39 16.35
C ARG A 16 32.21 -33.91 15.96
N SER A 17 32.40 -33.51 14.70
CA SER A 17 32.09 -32.15 14.20
C SER A 17 31.62 -32.13 12.73
N PRO A 18 30.83 -31.11 12.31
CA PRO A 18 30.36 -30.96 10.93
C PRO A 18 31.37 -30.22 10.02
N SER A 19 31.45 -30.60 8.74
CA SER A 19 32.37 -29.99 7.77
C SER A 19 31.77 -28.77 7.03
N ARG A 20 32.55 -27.68 6.95
CA ARG A 20 32.22 -26.49 6.15
C ARG A 20 32.35 -26.77 4.64
N ARG A 21 31.44 -26.20 3.83
CA ARG A 21 31.57 -26.13 2.36
C ARG A 21 32.60 -25.05 1.95
N PRO A 22 33.45 -25.27 0.93
CA PRO A 22 34.32 -24.24 0.37
C PRO A 22 33.62 -23.44 -0.74
N THR A 23 33.87 -22.13 -0.77
CA THR A 23 33.54 -21.25 -1.90
C THR A 23 34.51 -21.46 -3.07
N LYS A 24 34.05 -21.22 -4.31
CA LYS A 24 34.90 -21.22 -5.51
C LYS A 24 34.93 -19.85 -6.17
N ASP A 25 36.15 -19.34 -6.28
CA ASP A 25 36.53 -18.13 -7.01
C ASP A 25 36.53 -18.39 -8.53
N TYR A 26 36.12 -17.40 -9.32
CA TYR A 26 35.91 -17.51 -10.78
C TYR A 26 36.94 -16.68 -11.55
N SER A 27 37.94 -17.36 -12.12
CA SER A 27 38.91 -16.76 -13.04
C SER A 27 38.97 -17.52 -14.38
N PRO A 28 38.82 -16.84 -15.55
CA PRO A 28 38.63 -17.51 -16.83
C PRO A 28 39.95 -18.01 -17.44
N LYS A 29 40.12 -19.34 -17.55
CA LYS A 29 41.27 -19.94 -18.25
C LYS A 29 41.00 -20.09 -19.75
N ARG A 30 41.73 -19.30 -20.57
CA ARG A 30 41.86 -19.49 -22.03
C ARG A 30 42.24 -20.93 -22.36
N ARG A 31 41.42 -21.66 -23.12
CA ARG A 31 41.81 -22.94 -23.77
C ARG A 31 42.33 -22.68 -25.19
N LYS A 32 43.50 -23.22 -25.50
CA LYS A 32 44.11 -23.17 -26.85
C LYS A 32 43.24 -23.97 -27.84
N SER A 33 43.04 -23.45 -29.06
CA SER A 33 42.29 -24.18 -30.09
C SER A 33 43.11 -25.38 -30.61
N ARG A 34 42.42 -26.47 -30.97
CA ARG A 34 43.01 -27.68 -31.57
C ARG A 34 43.00 -27.67 -33.12
N ALA A 35 42.71 -26.52 -33.74
CA ALA A 35 42.46 -26.43 -35.18
C ALA A 35 43.65 -26.83 -36.07
N ALA A 36 44.89 -26.66 -35.60
CA ALA A 36 46.10 -26.91 -36.40
C ALA A 36 46.48 -28.40 -36.58
N ALA A 37 45.83 -29.34 -35.89
CA ALA A 37 46.22 -30.76 -35.90
C ALA A 37 45.39 -31.67 -36.81
N VAL A 38 44.23 -31.19 -37.32
CA VAL A 38 43.24 -32.04 -38.03
C VAL A 38 43.26 -31.81 -39.55
N LEU A 39 43.75 -30.65 -40.01
CA LEU A 39 43.70 -30.25 -41.42
C LEU A 39 44.36 -31.24 -42.41
N PRO A 40 45.51 -31.89 -42.10
CA PRO A 40 46.11 -32.87 -43.01
C PRO A 40 45.26 -34.13 -43.19
N PHE A 41 44.62 -34.60 -42.12
CA PHE A 41 43.75 -35.78 -42.15
C PHE A 41 42.43 -35.50 -42.88
N LEU A 42 41.88 -34.29 -42.73
CA LEU A 42 40.66 -33.89 -43.42
C LEU A 42 40.85 -33.87 -44.95
N LEU A 43 41.98 -33.32 -45.43
CA LEU A 43 42.32 -33.29 -46.86
C LEU A 43 42.59 -34.69 -47.43
N LEU A 44 43.24 -35.57 -46.66
CA LEU A 44 43.43 -36.97 -47.07
C LEU A 44 42.09 -37.72 -47.18
N PHE A 45 41.16 -37.48 -46.25
CA PHE A 45 39.83 -38.10 -46.22
C PHE A 45 38.93 -37.62 -47.36
N ILE A 46 38.97 -36.32 -47.69
CA ILE A 46 38.25 -35.75 -48.85
C ILE A 46 38.80 -36.30 -50.17
N GLY A 47 40.14 -36.46 -50.29
CA GLY A 47 40.76 -37.11 -51.44
C GLY A 47 40.33 -38.58 -51.59
N LEU A 48 40.24 -39.32 -50.48
CA LEU A 48 39.80 -40.73 -50.49
C LEU A 48 38.31 -40.87 -50.85
N LEU A 49 37.46 -39.96 -50.36
CA LEU A 49 36.04 -39.89 -50.73
C LEU A 49 35.84 -39.56 -52.21
N ALA A 50 36.61 -38.62 -52.77
CA ALA A 50 36.55 -38.31 -54.20
C ALA A 50 36.96 -39.52 -55.06
N VAL A 51 38.00 -40.26 -54.67
CA VAL A 51 38.41 -41.50 -55.35
C VAL A 51 37.34 -42.60 -55.19
N MET A 52 36.71 -42.75 -54.02
CA MET A 52 35.61 -43.69 -53.83
C MET A 52 34.38 -43.35 -54.68
N TYR A 53 34.02 -42.07 -54.80
CA TYR A 53 32.88 -41.62 -55.61
C TYR A 53 33.09 -41.87 -57.11
N VAL A 54 34.32 -41.77 -57.60
CA VAL A 54 34.68 -42.05 -59.00
C VAL A 54 34.91 -43.56 -59.26
N ALA A 55 35.43 -44.31 -58.28
CA ALA A 55 35.74 -45.73 -58.45
C ALA A 55 34.56 -46.69 -58.13
N PHE A 56 33.58 -46.24 -57.32
CA PHE A 56 32.45 -47.07 -56.90
C PHE A 56 31.12 -46.27 -56.89
N PRO A 57 30.53 -45.97 -58.06
CA PRO A 57 29.14 -45.55 -58.15
C PRO A 57 28.22 -46.73 -57.81
N LYS A 58 28.03 -47.02 -56.51
CA LYS A 58 27.01 -47.96 -56.05
C LYS A 58 25.62 -47.31 -56.16
N GLN A 59 25.05 -47.40 -57.35
CA GLN A 59 23.59 -47.39 -57.48
C GLN A 59 23.04 -48.58 -56.68
N ALA A 60 22.21 -48.32 -55.67
CA ALA A 60 21.33 -49.34 -55.14
C ALA A 60 20.30 -49.65 -56.23
N GLY A 61 20.40 -50.85 -56.81
CA GLY A 61 19.62 -51.21 -57.99
C GLY A 61 18.15 -51.45 -57.65
N ARG A 62 17.31 -50.44 -57.89
CA ARG A 62 15.84 -50.55 -57.94
C ARG A 62 15.50 -51.72 -58.88
N HIS A 63 15.09 -52.86 -58.32
CA HIS A 63 14.65 -54.00 -59.13
C HIS A 63 13.30 -53.63 -59.74
N VAL A 64 13.21 -53.62 -61.07
CA VAL A 64 11.98 -53.25 -61.79
C VAL A 64 11.12 -54.50 -61.97
N GLY A 65 10.07 -54.60 -61.16
CA GLY A 65 9.04 -55.64 -61.17
C GLY A 65 7.92 -55.24 -60.20
N SER A 66 6.76 -55.87 -60.31
CA SER A 66 5.62 -55.67 -59.40
C SER A 66 5.67 -56.64 -58.22
N SER A 67 5.51 -56.16 -56.99
CA SER A 67 5.34 -57.03 -55.82
C SER A 67 3.85 -57.34 -55.59
N ILE A 68 3.55 -58.44 -54.88
CA ILE A 68 2.18 -58.71 -54.43
C ILE A 68 1.75 -57.75 -53.30
N TYR A 69 2.70 -56.99 -52.75
CA TYR A 69 2.50 -55.98 -51.72
C TYR A 69 2.35 -54.56 -52.31
N ASP A 70 2.34 -54.39 -53.64
CA ASP A 70 2.16 -53.09 -54.32
C ASP A 70 0.81 -52.46 -53.89
N GLY A 71 0.87 -51.46 -53.01
CA GLY A 71 -0.30 -50.83 -52.37
C GLY A 71 -0.35 -50.97 -50.83
N LEU A 72 0.58 -51.70 -50.21
CA LEU A 72 0.89 -51.57 -48.79
C LEU A 72 1.82 -50.36 -48.60
N VAL A 73 1.38 -49.36 -47.83
CA VAL A 73 2.10 -48.08 -47.68
C VAL A 73 2.34 -47.71 -46.22
N ILE A 74 3.35 -46.89 -45.96
CA ILE A 74 3.56 -46.21 -44.68
C ILE A 74 2.58 -45.03 -44.62
N SER A 75 1.51 -45.15 -43.83
CA SER A 75 0.43 -44.17 -43.80
C SER A 75 0.71 -42.99 -42.87
N GLU A 76 1.28 -43.21 -41.69
CA GLU A 76 1.48 -42.15 -40.70
C GLU A 76 2.78 -42.38 -39.92
N VAL A 77 3.52 -41.32 -39.59
CA VAL A 77 4.74 -41.40 -38.77
C VAL A 77 4.75 -40.29 -37.73
N MET A 78 5.12 -40.61 -36.49
CA MET A 78 5.36 -39.64 -35.41
C MET A 78 6.74 -39.88 -34.78
N ALA A 79 7.71 -39.05 -35.15
CA ALA A 79 9.11 -39.14 -34.72
C ALA A 79 9.43 -38.44 -33.38
N ALA A 80 8.41 -37.93 -32.68
CA ALA A 80 8.56 -37.19 -31.42
C ALA A 80 7.27 -37.28 -30.58
N ASN A 81 6.91 -38.48 -30.13
CA ASN A 81 5.71 -38.69 -29.32
C ASN A 81 5.97 -38.31 -27.85
N SER A 82 5.24 -37.33 -27.31
CA SER A 82 5.40 -36.83 -25.93
C SER A 82 4.15 -36.99 -25.09
N SER A 83 2.96 -36.93 -25.71
CA SER A 83 1.65 -37.08 -25.06
C SER A 83 0.55 -37.64 -25.98
N ALA A 84 0.84 -37.83 -27.27
CA ALA A 84 -0.18 -38.15 -28.27
C ALA A 84 -0.71 -39.59 -28.20
N VAL A 85 0.16 -40.60 -28.25
CA VAL A 85 -0.21 -42.01 -28.44
C VAL A 85 0.61 -42.93 -27.51
N PRO A 86 0.10 -43.35 -26.35
CA PRO A 86 0.84 -44.27 -25.48
C PRO A 86 0.91 -45.69 -26.05
N ASP A 87 1.96 -46.44 -25.71
CA ASP A 87 2.02 -47.90 -25.88
C ASP A 87 1.14 -48.62 -24.82
N GLU A 88 1.12 -49.96 -24.79
CA GLU A 88 0.31 -50.69 -23.79
C GLU A 88 0.75 -50.49 -22.32
N ASN A 89 1.92 -49.88 -22.10
CA ASN A 89 2.49 -49.61 -20.78
C ASN A 89 2.30 -48.13 -20.35
N GLY A 90 1.80 -47.27 -21.24
CA GLY A 90 1.67 -45.83 -21.02
C GLY A 90 2.93 -45.03 -21.37
N GLU A 91 3.90 -45.62 -22.10
CA GLU A 91 5.08 -44.93 -22.58
C GLU A 91 4.85 -44.34 -23.98
N PHE A 92 5.25 -43.08 -24.17
CA PHE A 92 5.12 -42.37 -25.44
C PHE A 92 6.37 -42.64 -26.29
N HIS A 93 6.32 -43.70 -27.08
CA HIS A 93 7.36 -44.05 -28.05
C HIS A 93 7.07 -43.46 -29.43
N ASP A 94 8.11 -43.09 -30.17
CA ASP A 94 8.00 -42.81 -31.61
C ASP A 94 7.31 -44.00 -32.31
N TRP A 95 6.49 -43.74 -33.32
CA TRP A 95 5.72 -44.78 -33.99
C TRP A 95 5.51 -44.50 -35.48
N LEU A 96 5.19 -45.55 -36.22
CA LEU A 96 4.69 -45.47 -37.59
C LEU A 96 3.51 -46.41 -37.78
N GLU A 97 2.71 -46.15 -38.81
CA GLU A 97 1.59 -46.97 -39.24
C GLU A 97 1.80 -47.48 -40.68
N LEU A 98 1.36 -48.72 -40.93
CA LEU A 98 1.17 -49.25 -42.28
C LEU A 98 -0.32 -49.37 -42.60
N TYR A 99 -0.69 -49.04 -43.84
CA TYR A 99 -2.04 -49.19 -44.40
C TYR A 99 -2.05 -50.15 -45.59
N ASN A 100 -2.97 -51.12 -45.60
CA ASN A 100 -3.18 -52.02 -46.73
C ASN A 100 -4.19 -51.45 -47.74
N GLY A 101 -3.67 -50.73 -48.74
CA GLY A 101 -4.44 -50.21 -49.88
C GLY A 101 -4.63 -51.17 -51.06
N THR A 102 -4.12 -52.41 -50.99
CA THR A 102 -4.11 -53.34 -52.16
C THR A 102 -5.49 -53.84 -52.59
N GLY A 103 -6.52 -53.68 -51.74
CA GLY A 103 -7.85 -54.24 -51.94
C GLY A 103 -7.96 -55.75 -51.65
N THR A 104 -6.88 -56.39 -51.17
CA THR A 104 -6.85 -57.80 -50.77
C THR A 104 -6.16 -58.00 -49.41
N ASP A 105 -6.48 -59.08 -48.70
CA ASP A 105 -5.83 -59.39 -47.42
C ASP A 105 -4.36 -59.80 -47.63
N LEU A 106 -3.45 -59.18 -46.91
CA LEU A 106 -2.01 -59.42 -47.01
C LEU A 106 -1.48 -60.18 -45.78
N ASN A 107 -0.71 -61.25 -45.98
CA ASN A 107 0.16 -61.79 -44.94
C ASN A 107 1.49 -61.03 -44.96
N LEU A 108 1.79 -60.28 -43.90
CA LEU A 108 3.02 -59.50 -43.77
C LEU A 108 4.24 -60.33 -43.37
N GLU A 109 4.14 -61.67 -43.28
CA GLU A 109 5.24 -62.54 -42.88
C GLU A 109 6.52 -62.30 -43.69
N GLY A 110 7.56 -61.81 -43.01
CA GLY A 110 8.85 -61.51 -43.63
C GLY A 110 8.93 -60.17 -44.36
N CYS A 111 7.86 -59.37 -44.42
CA CYS A 111 7.99 -57.95 -44.78
C CYS A 111 8.87 -57.23 -43.76
N MET A 112 9.63 -56.23 -44.20
CA MET A 112 10.73 -55.68 -43.40
C MET A 112 10.69 -54.16 -43.35
N LEU A 113 10.58 -53.61 -42.14
CA LEU A 113 10.81 -52.20 -41.86
C LEU A 113 12.27 -51.95 -41.47
N THR A 114 12.83 -50.87 -41.98
CA THR A 114 14.14 -50.36 -41.54
C THR A 114 14.29 -48.86 -41.78
N ASN A 115 14.96 -48.16 -40.86
CA ASN A 115 15.49 -46.81 -41.09
C ASN A 115 17.01 -46.82 -41.34
N ARG A 116 17.53 -47.95 -41.86
CA ARG A 116 18.97 -48.16 -42.05
C ARG A 116 19.26 -48.88 -43.36
N THR A 117 20.25 -48.38 -44.10
CA THR A 117 20.73 -48.98 -45.35
C THR A 117 21.70 -50.16 -45.15
N ASP A 118 22.10 -50.46 -43.90
CA ASP A 118 23.09 -51.51 -43.58
C ASP A 118 22.51 -52.75 -42.87
N ARG A 119 21.24 -52.72 -42.43
CA ARG A 119 20.57 -53.82 -41.72
C ARG A 119 19.05 -53.63 -41.69
N ILE A 120 18.34 -54.73 -41.47
CA ILE A 120 16.90 -54.73 -41.15
C ILE A 120 16.74 -54.44 -39.64
N THR A 121 15.71 -53.68 -39.25
CA THR A 121 15.43 -53.39 -37.83
C THR A 121 14.16 -54.08 -37.33
N PHE A 122 13.15 -54.30 -38.18
CA PHE A 122 11.91 -55.00 -37.80
C PHE A 122 11.36 -55.89 -38.93
N PRO A 123 11.53 -57.22 -38.87
CA PRO A 123 10.82 -58.16 -39.74
C PRO A 123 9.46 -58.53 -39.13
N PHE A 124 8.39 -58.41 -39.92
CA PHE A 124 7.04 -58.79 -39.47
C PHE A 124 6.90 -60.32 -39.29
N PRO A 125 6.18 -60.77 -38.25
CA PRO A 125 5.77 -62.17 -38.09
C PRO A 125 4.65 -62.52 -39.08
N ALA A 126 4.19 -63.78 -39.06
CA ALA A 126 2.93 -64.15 -39.70
C ALA A 126 1.77 -63.33 -39.12
N TYR A 127 1.26 -62.38 -39.91
CA TYR A 127 0.25 -61.42 -39.52
C TYR A 127 -0.59 -61.05 -40.75
N THR A 128 -1.89 -61.30 -40.69
CA THR A 128 -2.81 -60.93 -41.77
C THR A 128 -3.37 -59.53 -41.53
N LEU A 129 -2.95 -58.57 -42.34
CA LEU A 129 -3.52 -57.23 -42.41
C LEU A 129 -4.58 -57.22 -43.52
N ARG A 130 -5.87 -57.09 -43.20
CA ARG A 130 -6.92 -57.18 -44.21
C ARG A 130 -6.94 -55.98 -45.15
N ALA A 131 -7.63 -56.12 -46.28
CA ALA A 131 -7.89 -55.02 -47.20
C ALA A 131 -8.51 -53.82 -46.45
N GLY A 132 -7.84 -52.66 -46.48
CA GLY A 132 -8.27 -51.44 -45.81
C GLY A 132 -7.95 -51.32 -44.32
N GLU A 133 -7.35 -52.34 -43.69
CA GLU A 133 -6.89 -52.27 -42.30
C GLU A 133 -5.54 -51.53 -42.16
N ARG A 134 -5.26 -51.11 -40.92
CA ARG A 134 -4.06 -50.39 -40.49
C ARG A 134 -3.37 -51.11 -39.34
N VAL A 135 -2.05 -50.98 -39.24
CA VAL A 135 -1.26 -51.54 -38.13
C VAL A 135 -0.14 -50.60 -37.72
N ILE A 136 0.01 -50.41 -36.40
CA ILE A 136 1.00 -49.52 -35.79
C ILE A 136 2.23 -50.34 -35.35
N VAL A 137 3.42 -49.78 -35.55
CA VAL A 137 4.69 -50.28 -35.02
C VAL A 137 5.36 -49.18 -34.20
N PHE A 138 5.52 -49.41 -32.89
CA PHE A 138 6.25 -48.51 -32.01
C PHE A 138 7.77 -48.70 -32.18
N ALA A 139 8.48 -47.63 -32.53
CA ALA A 139 9.94 -47.58 -32.57
C ALA A 139 10.48 -47.37 -31.13
N SER A 140 10.41 -48.41 -30.31
CA SER A 140 10.78 -48.36 -28.89
C SER A 140 12.26 -48.64 -28.59
N ASP A 141 13.04 -49.08 -29.59
CA ASP A 141 14.34 -49.77 -29.43
C ASP A 141 14.24 -51.14 -28.69
N ASN A 142 13.03 -51.74 -28.68
CA ASN A 142 12.76 -53.07 -28.15
C ASN A 142 12.09 -53.96 -29.22
N TYR A 143 12.11 -55.29 -29.03
CA TYR A 143 11.45 -56.25 -29.92
C TYR A 143 10.16 -56.80 -29.33
N GLN A 144 9.07 -56.67 -30.08
CA GLN A 144 7.82 -57.40 -29.87
C GLN A 144 7.37 -57.92 -31.25
N LEU A 145 7.11 -59.23 -31.35
CA LEU A 145 6.74 -59.93 -32.61
C LEU A 145 5.58 -60.94 -32.42
N ASP A 146 4.88 -60.91 -31.29
CA ASP A 146 3.67 -61.73 -31.09
C ASP A 146 2.45 -60.95 -31.61
N PRO A 147 1.77 -61.42 -32.66
CA PRO A 147 0.68 -60.69 -33.34
C PRO A 147 -0.59 -60.50 -32.48
N ALA A 148 -0.64 -61.06 -31.26
CA ALA A 148 -1.71 -60.80 -30.30
C ALA A 148 -1.51 -59.50 -29.47
N ARG A 149 -0.46 -58.72 -29.73
CA ARG A 149 -0.08 -57.50 -28.99
C ARG A 149 0.42 -56.40 -29.93
N PRO A 150 0.55 -55.13 -29.47
CA PRO A 150 1.17 -54.07 -30.24
C PRO A 150 2.61 -54.40 -30.64
N PHE A 151 2.99 -54.06 -31.88
CA PHE A 151 4.31 -54.34 -32.41
C PHE A 151 5.34 -53.30 -31.94
N HIS A 152 6.53 -53.78 -31.61
CA HIS A 152 7.67 -52.94 -31.24
C HIS A 152 8.90 -53.28 -32.08
N GLY A 153 9.44 -52.25 -32.74
CA GLY A 153 10.63 -52.29 -33.56
C GLY A 153 11.89 -51.86 -32.81
N LYS A 154 12.99 -52.59 -33.04
CA LYS A 154 14.30 -52.27 -32.49
C LYS A 154 15.00 -51.17 -33.29
N PHE A 155 14.38 -50.00 -33.30
CA PHE A 155 14.88 -48.76 -33.85
C PHE A 155 14.23 -47.56 -33.14
N LYS A 156 14.74 -46.38 -33.44
CA LYS A 156 14.18 -45.07 -33.08
C LYS A 156 14.05 -44.24 -34.34
N ILE A 157 13.05 -43.37 -34.43
CA ILE A 157 12.85 -42.49 -35.58
C ILE A 157 13.38 -41.10 -35.19
N SER A 158 14.29 -40.51 -35.97
CA SER A 158 14.87 -39.22 -35.59
C SER A 158 13.91 -38.06 -35.84
N SER A 159 13.58 -37.28 -34.81
CA SER A 159 12.83 -36.02 -34.93
C SER A 159 13.55 -34.92 -35.71
N ALA A 160 14.84 -35.09 -36.02
CA ALA A 160 15.55 -34.22 -36.95
C ALA A 160 15.19 -34.48 -38.43
N GLY A 161 14.58 -35.64 -38.71
CA GLY A 161 14.34 -36.21 -40.04
C GLY A 161 15.05 -37.56 -40.18
N ASP A 162 14.36 -38.53 -40.78
CA ASP A 162 14.80 -39.93 -40.91
C ASP A 162 14.30 -40.54 -42.24
N HIS A 163 14.92 -41.62 -42.73
CA HIS A 163 14.50 -42.29 -43.97
C HIS A 163 14.10 -43.73 -43.67
N ILE A 164 12.79 -43.99 -43.71
CA ILE A 164 12.18 -45.28 -43.42
C ILE A 164 11.87 -45.99 -44.73
N TYR A 165 12.22 -47.27 -44.81
CA TYR A 165 11.96 -48.15 -45.94
C TYR A 165 11.10 -49.34 -45.51
N LEU A 166 10.19 -49.76 -46.38
CA LEU A 166 9.40 -50.98 -46.28
C LEU A 166 9.74 -51.91 -47.45
N TYR A 167 10.26 -53.10 -47.15
CA TYR A 167 10.61 -54.12 -48.14
C TYR A 167 9.71 -55.36 -48.03
N ASP A 168 9.53 -56.06 -49.14
CA ASP A 168 8.89 -57.38 -49.17
C ASP A 168 9.87 -58.50 -48.75
N PRO A 169 9.40 -59.75 -48.55
CA PRO A 169 10.26 -60.85 -48.12
C PRO A 169 11.30 -61.29 -49.16
N GLN A 170 11.26 -60.74 -50.39
CA GLN A 170 12.23 -60.94 -51.46
C GLN A 170 13.17 -59.74 -51.64
N MET A 171 13.12 -58.74 -50.73
CA MET A 171 13.89 -57.50 -50.75
C MET A 171 13.54 -56.53 -51.89
N TYR A 172 12.34 -56.62 -52.49
CA TYR A 172 11.81 -55.51 -53.30
C TYR A 172 11.37 -54.38 -52.37
N LEU A 173 11.68 -53.14 -52.74
CA LEU A 173 11.19 -51.96 -52.03
C LEU A 173 9.70 -51.78 -52.35
N ILE A 174 8.85 -51.88 -51.33
CA ILE A 174 7.41 -51.64 -51.44
C ILE A 174 7.15 -50.13 -51.35
N ASP A 175 7.65 -49.49 -50.29
CA ASP A 175 7.42 -48.07 -50.00
C ASP A 175 8.59 -47.47 -49.23
N GLU A 176 8.73 -46.14 -49.29
CA GLU A 176 9.71 -45.37 -48.52
C GLU A 176 9.17 -43.98 -48.15
N VAL A 177 9.49 -43.51 -46.94
CA VAL A 177 9.19 -42.14 -46.49
C VAL A 177 10.42 -41.48 -45.88
N ILE A 178 10.64 -40.22 -46.26
CA ILE A 178 11.64 -39.34 -45.64
C ILE A 178 10.88 -38.37 -44.76
N THR A 179 11.02 -38.48 -43.43
CA THR A 179 10.37 -37.55 -42.50
C THR A 179 11.13 -36.21 -42.47
N PRO A 180 10.41 -35.07 -42.36
CA PRO A 180 11.04 -33.77 -42.12
C PRO A 180 11.55 -33.67 -40.68
N THR A 181 12.12 -32.52 -40.30
CA THR A 181 12.25 -32.19 -38.87
C THR A 181 10.86 -32.04 -38.25
N MET A 182 10.58 -32.76 -37.16
CA MET A 182 9.26 -32.86 -36.53
C MET A 182 9.26 -32.29 -35.11
N THR A 183 8.21 -31.54 -34.78
CA THR A 183 7.89 -31.11 -33.42
C THR A 183 7.19 -32.22 -32.63
N ALA A 184 7.17 -32.08 -31.30
CA ALA A 184 6.46 -33.01 -30.42
C ALA A 184 4.98 -33.13 -30.80
N ASP A 185 4.43 -34.34 -30.67
CA ASP A 185 3.01 -34.69 -30.88
C ASP A 185 2.45 -34.23 -32.25
N THR A 186 3.32 -34.15 -33.25
CA THR A 186 3.00 -33.85 -34.66
C THR A 186 3.19 -35.11 -35.48
N SER A 187 2.24 -35.46 -36.34
CA SER A 187 2.36 -36.56 -37.30
C SER A 187 2.80 -36.06 -38.68
N TYR A 188 3.47 -36.93 -39.43
CA TYR A 188 3.69 -36.81 -40.86
C TYR A 188 2.82 -37.87 -41.54
N ALA A 189 1.69 -37.44 -42.10
CA ALA A 189 0.61 -38.31 -42.55
C ALA A 189 0.47 -38.27 -44.07
N LEU A 190 0.26 -39.44 -44.68
CA LEU A 190 -0.04 -39.61 -46.09
C LEU A 190 -1.45 -39.10 -46.37
N MET A 191 -1.57 -38.00 -47.12
CA MET A 191 -2.85 -37.35 -47.41
C MET A 191 -3.48 -37.88 -48.70
N HIS A 192 -2.65 -38.13 -49.72
CA HIS A 192 -3.07 -38.57 -51.04
C HIS A 192 -1.94 -39.34 -51.75
N ILE A 193 -2.31 -40.21 -52.68
CA ILE A 193 -1.40 -40.81 -53.66
C ILE A 193 -1.92 -40.34 -55.03
N SER A 194 -1.08 -39.62 -55.77
CA SER A 194 -1.44 -39.06 -57.08
C SER A 194 -1.59 -40.12 -58.17
N ASP A 195 -2.22 -39.77 -59.29
CA ASP A 195 -2.41 -40.66 -60.46
C ASP A 195 -1.09 -41.21 -61.05
N ASP A 196 0.05 -40.55 -60.82
CA ASP A 196 1.39 -40.98 -61.21
C ASP A 196 2.16 -41.73 -60.10
N GLY A 197 1.51 -42.04 -58.98
CA GLY A 197 2.04 -42.86 -57.89
C GLY A 197 2.95 -42.12 -56.91
N VAL A 198 2.84 -40.79 -56.80
CA VAL A 198 3.61 -40.01 -55.83
C VAL A 198 2.84 -39.88 -54.52
N HIS A 199 3.52 -40.18 -53.40
CA HIS A 199 2.95 -40.10 -52.06
C HIS A 199 3.03 -38.66 -51.52
N GLU A 200 1.88 -38.01 -51.31
CA GLU A 200 1.79 -36.66 -50.77
C GLU A 200 1.61 -36.70 -49.24
N PHE A 201 2.69 -36.49 -48.50
CA PHE A 201 2.68 -36.41 -47.03
C PHE A 201 2.60 -34.97 -46.52
N GLN A 202 1.84 -34.75 -45.44
CA GLN A 202 1.71 -33.47 -44.75
C GLN A 202 2.02 -33.59 -43.26
N SER A 203 2.72 -32.59 -42.70
CA SER A 203 2.85 -32.43 -41.24
C SER A 203 1.55 -31.88 -40.65
N THR A 204 0.99 -32.58 -39.66
CA THR A 204 -0.32 -32.26 -39.06
C THR A 204 -0.33 -32.54 -37.56
N SER A 205 -1.11 -31.77 -36.81
CA SER A 205 -1.45 -32.07 -35.40
C SER A 205 -2.64 -33.03 -35.27
N TYR A 206 -3.27 -33.41 -36.39
CA TYR A 206 -4.39 -34.34 -36.45
C TYR A 206 -3.89 -35.78 -36.59
N TYR A 207 -3.26 -36.31 -35.53
CA TYR A 207 -2.73 -37.67 -35.53
C TYR A 207 -3.84 -38.73 -35.41
N SER A 208 -3.80 -39.79 -36.22
CA SER A 208 -4.95 -40.65 -36.51
C SER A 208 -4.69 -42.16 -36.41
N PRO A 209 -3.91 -42.66 -35.42
CA PRO A 209 -3.48 -44.06 -35.36
C PRO A 209 -4.67 -45.05 -35.34
N GLY A 210 -4.73 -45.90 -36.36
CA GLY A 210 -5.79 -46.88 -36.61
C GLY A 210 -6.99 -46.36 -37.42
N TYR A 211 -7.00 -45.09 -37.82
CA TYR A 211 -8.09 -44.39 -38.50
C TYR A 211 -7.59 -43.73 -39.80
N GLU A 212 -8.48 -43.09 -40.57
CA GLU A 212 -8.05 -42.36 -41.76
C GLU A 212 -7.23 -41.10 -41.42
N ASN A 213 -6.24 -40.79 -42.26
CA ASN A 213 -5.33 -39.64 -42.16
C ASN A 213 -6.03 -38.29 -42.47
N ASN A 214 -7.10 -37.99 -41.76
CA ASN A 214 -7.88 -36.77 -41.92
C ASN A 214 -8.46 -36.32 -40.57
N GLU A 215 -8.99 -35.10 -40.54
CA GLU A 215 -9.57 -34.52 -39.31
C GLU A 215 -10.69 -35.38 -38.71
N GLN A 216 -11.47 -36.08 -39.56
CA GLN A 216 -12.52 -36.97 -39.10
C GLN A 216 -11.95 -38.25 -38.44
N GLY A 217 -10.83 -38.79 -38.93
CA GLY A 217 -10.11 -39.89 -38.30
C GLY A 217 -9.45 -39.49 -36.98
N PHE A 218 -8.85 -38.30 -36.89
CA PHE A 218 -8.40 -37.72 -35.61
C PHE A 218 -9.55 -37.54 -34.60
N VAL A 219 -10.70 -37.04 -35.06
CA VAL A 219 -11.92 -36.95 -34.22
C VAL A 219 -12.37 -38.34 -33.79
N SER A 220 -12.45 -39.32 -34.69
CA SER A 220 -12.84 -40.70 -34.37
C SER A 220 -11.87 -41.37 -33.38
N TYR A 221 -10.56 -41.21 -33.57
CA TYR A 221 -9.54 -41.63 -32.62
C TYR A 221 -9.76 -40.99 -31.24
N ARG A 222 -9.93 -39.66 -31.19
CA ARG A 222 -10.12 -38.95 -29.91
C ARG A 222 -11.43 -39.31 -29.24
N THR A 223 -12.54 -39.43 -29.96
CA THR A 223 -13.86 -39.81 -29.42
C THR A 223 -13.88 -41.25 -28.90
N ALA A 224 -13.22 -42.18 -29.59
CA ALA A 224 -13.00 -43.54 -29.06
C ALA A 224 -12.13 -43.55 -27.79
N ASN A 225 -11.42 -42.45 -27.49
CA ASN A 225 -10.44 -42.32 -26.42
C ASN A 225 -10.72 -41.16 -25.44
N SER A 226 -11.95 -40.63 -25.36
CA SER A 226 -12.29 -39.49 -24.48
C SER A 226 -13.51 -39.75 -23.60
N MET A 227 -13.48 -39.25 -22.36
CA MET A 227 -14.69 -39.07 -21.53
C MET A 227 -15.45 -37.79 -21.90
N GLU A 228 -16.70 -37.66 -21.44
CA GLU A 228 -17.44 -36.39 -21.53
C GLU A 228 -16.68 -35.26 -20.82
N SER A 229 -16.33 -34.23 -21.57
CA SER A 229 -15.53 -33.09 -21.10
C SER A 229 -16.22 -32.35 -19.97
N GLY A 230 -15.60 -32.31 -18.79
CA GLY A 230 -16.05 -31.53 -17.64
C GLY A 230 -16.84 -32.31 -16.57
N SER A 231 -17.08 -33.61 -16.74
CA SER A 231 -17.79 -34.45 -15.75
C SER A 231 -16.99 -34.67 -14.45
N LEU A 232 -15.67 -34.76 -14.57
CA LEU A 232 -14.71 -34.85 -13.47
C LEU A 232 -13.62 -33.80 -13.69
N ILE A 233 -13.40 -32.93 -12.71
CA ILE A 233 -12.48 -31.79 -12.82
C ILE A 233 -11.61 -31.64 -11.57
N LEU A 234 -10.44 -31.02 -11.72
CA LEU A 234 -9.71 -30.39 -10.62
C LEU A 234 -10.49 -29.14 -10.21
N ASN A 235 -10.78 -28.98 -8.92
CA ASN A 235 -11.64 -27.90 -8.40
C ASN A 235 -10.84 -26.83 -7.66
N GLU A 236 -9.90 -27.24 -6.81
CA GLU A 236 -9.10 -26.35 -5.98
C GLU A 236 -7.76 -27.02 -5.61
N VAL A 237 -6.68 -26.24 -5.54
CA VAL A 237 -5.36 -26.70 -5.10
C VAL A 237 -4.74 -25.68 -4.15
N CYS A 238 -4.28 -26.13 -2.99
CA CYS A 238 -3.53 -25.31 -2.03
C CYS A 238 -2.10 -25.88 -1.90
N PRO A 239 -1.09 -25.26 -2.53
CA PRO A 239 0.28 -25.77 -2.55
C PRO A 239 1.10 -25.43 -1.30
N ALA A 240 0.63 -24.53 -0.42
CA ALA A 240 1.38 -24.08 0.74
C ALA A 240 0.50 -23.66 1.95
N PRO A 241 -0.46 -24.49 2.42
CA PRO A 241 -1.37 -24.13 3.51
C PRO A 241 -0.65 -23.85 4.84
N LYS A 242 -1.26 -23.01 5.69
CA LYS A 242 -0.81 -22.74 7.08
C LYS A 242 -1.83 -23.07 8.15
N VAL A 243 -3.13 -23.05 7.82
CA VAL A 243 -4.16 -23.81 8.54
C VAL A 243 -5.08 -24.50 7.54
N GLY A 244 -5.87 -25.44 8.04
CA GLY A 244 -6.76 -26.28 7.26
C GLY A 244 -7.01 -27.59 8.00
N ILE A 245 -7.27 -28.65 7.24
CA ILE A 245 -7.43 -30.00 7.77
C ILE A 245 -6.03 -30.59 8.01
N PRO A 246 -5.66 -30.98 9.25
CA PRO A 246 -4.41 -31.68 9.51
C PRO A 246 -4.48 -33.15 9.04
N ASP A 247 -3.33 -33.71 8.70
CA ASP A 247 -3.20 -35.16 8.45
C ASP A 247 -3.09 -35.97 9.76
N GLU A 248 -2.95 -37.30 9.66
CA GLU A 248 -2.87 -38.18 10.84
C GLU A 248 -1.59 -37.99 11.69
N ASP A 249 -0.53 -37.42 11.11
CA ASP A 249 0.69 -37.02 11.82
C ASP A 249 0.52 -35.62 12.46
N ASN A 250 -0.68 -35.04 12.34
CA ASN A 250 -1.09 -33.71 12.75
C ASN A 250 -0.34 -32.59 11.99
N GLU A 251 0.10 -32.85 10.76
CA GLU A 251 0.78 -31.87 9.90
C GLU A 251 -0.22 -31.14 8.99
N ILE A 252 0.03 -29.86 8.71
CA ILE A 252 -0.71 -29.12 7.67
C ILE A 252 0.08 -29.27 6.36
N VAL A 253 -0.49 -30.03 5.43
CA VAL A 253 0.16 -30.40 4.16
C VAL A 253 -0.64 -29.86 2.96
N ASP A 254 0.05 -29.68 1.85
CA ASP A 254 -0.51 -29.30 0.56
C ASP A 254 -1.54 -30.33 0.06
N TRP A 255 -2.48 -29.88 -0.77
CA TRP A 255 -3.59 -30.73 -1.23
C TRP A 255 -4.19 -30.31 -2.57
N ILE A 256 -4.81 -31.29 -3.21
CA ILE A 256 -5.62 -31.17 -4.44
C ILE A 256 -7.03 -31.63 -4.12
N GLU A 257 -8.02 -30.93 -4.65
CA GLU A 257 -9.41 -31.35 -4.64
C GLU A 257 -9.94 -31.59 -6.06
N LEU A 258 -10.66 -32.70 -6.23
CA LEU A 258 -11.44 -33.01 -7.40
C LEU A 258 -12.93 -32.79 -7.13
N ARG A 259 -13.67 -32.41 -8.17
CA ARG A 259 -15.14 -32.29 -8.13
C ARG A 259 -15.79 -33.12 -9.22
N ASN A 260 -16.85 -33.82 -8.84
CA ASN A 260 -17.80 -34.42 -9.76
C ASN A 260 -18.88 -33.38 -10.07
N THR A 261 -19.08 -33.04 -11.35
CA THR A 261 -20.09 -32.05 -11.78
C THR A 261 -21.42 -32.70 -12.17
N THR A 262 -21.50 -34.03 -12.14
CA THR A 262 -22.66 -34.80 -12.59
C THR A 262 -23.61 -35.16 -11.44
N SER A 263 -24.84 -35.54 -11.80
CA SER A 263 -25.88 -36.02 -10.89
C SER A 263 -25.75 -37.51 -10.51
N ALA A 264 -24.68 -38.20 -10.95
CA ALA A 264 -24.38 -39.60 -10.63
C ALA A 264 -23.01 -39.72 -9.94
N PRO A 265 -22.75 -40.76 -9.12
CA PRO A 265 -21.43 -40.98 -8.55
C PRO A 265 -20.40 -41.39 -9.61
N ILE A 266 -19.17 -40.86 -9.52
CA ILE A 266 -18.04 -41.20 -10.39
C ILE A 266 -17.03 -42.05 -9.60
N SER A 267 -16.69 -43.23 -10.09
CA SER A 267 -15.55 -43.99 -9.57
C SER A 267 -14.23 -43.43 -10.11
N LEU A 268 -13.25 -43.26 -9.23
CA LEU A 268 -11.88 -42.84 -9.58
C LEU A 268 -10.97 -44.05 -9.86
N LYS A 269 -11.51 -45.27 -9.95
CA LYS A 269 -10.74 -46.47 -10.26
C LYS A 269 -10.00 -46.30 -11.60
N GLY A 270 -8.67 -46.42 -11.54
CA GLY A 270 -7.79 -46.32 -12.70
C GLY A 270 -7.32 -44.92 -13.06
N PHE A 271 -7.91 -43.85 -12.49
CA PHE A 271 -7.42 -42.49 -12.68
C PHE A 271 -6.10 -42.27 -11.96
N CYS A 272 -5.34 -41.26 -12.41
CA CYS A 272 -4.07 -40.88 -11.83
C CYS A 272 -3.91 -39.36 -11.68
N LEU A 273 -3.11 -38.93 -10.71
CA LEU A 273 -2.61 -37.55 -10.56
C LEU A 273 -1.10 -37.49 -10.86
N SER A 274 -0.65 -36.33 -11.33
CA SER A 274 0.77 -36.03 -11.50
C SER A 274 1.07 -34.54 -11.44
N ASP A 275 2.19 -34.18 -10.81
CA ASP A 275 2.87 -32.87 -10.86
C ASP A 275 3.74 -32.69 -12.13
N LYS A 276 3.72 -33.63 -13.07
CA LYS A 276 4.57 -33.63 -14.28
C LYS A 276 3.75 -34.02 -15.52
N GLU A 277 3.50 -33.07 -16.42
CA GLU A 277 2.71 -33.29 -17.65
C GLU A 277 3.26 -34.46 -18.49
N ASN A 278 4.59 -34.58 -18.62
CA ASN A 278 5.24 -35.66 -19.36
C ASN A 278 5.30 -37.02 -18.63
N LYS A 279 4.64 -37.14 -17.47
CA LYS A 279 4.45 -38.39 -16.70
C LYS A 279 3.05 -38.38 -16.08
N PRO A 280 1.97 -38.46 -16.86
CA PRO A 280 0.61 -38.18 -16.38
C PRO A 280 0.11 -39.17 -15.31
N MET A 281 0.72 -40.35 -15.19
CA MET A 281 0.31 -41.43 -14.28
C MET A 281 1.19 -41.62 -13.03
N LYS A 282 1.79 -40.55 -12.47
CA LYS A 282 2.73 -40.65 -11.33
C LYS A 282 2.13 -41.28 -10.06
N TRP A 283 0.88 -41.00 -9.74
CA TRP A 283 0.18 -41.53 -8.57
C TRP A 283 -1.24 -41.97 -8.96
N ARG A 284 -1.68 -43.15 -8.52
CA ARG A 284 -2.98 -43.75 -8.89
C ARG A 284 -3.95 -43.68 -7.71
N PHE A 285 -5.21 -43.30 -7.98
CA PHE A 285 -6.25 -43.30 -6.96
C PHE A 285 -6.51 -44.71 -6.41
N PRO A 286 -6.93 -44.84 -5.13
CA PRO A 286 -7.39 -46.12 -4.59
C PRO A 286 -8.52 -46.72 -5.43
N ASP A 287 -8.50 -48.03 -5.68
CA ASP A 287 -9.51 -48.75 -6.47
C ASP A 287 -10.95 -48.62 -5.92
N SER A 288 -11.09 -48.29 -4.63
CA SER A 288 -12.35 -48.04 -3.93
C SER A 288 -12.79 -46.57 -3.91
N ALA A 289 -12.02 -45.65 -4.49
CA ALA A 289 -12.33 -44.23 -4.49
C ALA A 289 -13.53 -43.91 -5.41
N VAL A 290 -14.51 -43.20 -4.85
CA VAL A 290 -15.73 -42.77 -5.53
C VAL A 290 -16.08 -41.36 -5.07
N ILE A 291 -16.35 -40.46 -6.00
CA ILE A 291 -16.92 -39.14 -5.71
C ILE A 291 -18.44 -39.22 -5.84
N PRO A 292 -19.23 -38.88 -4.79
CA PRO A 292 -20.68 -38.77 -4.89
C PRO A 292 -21.14 -37.79 -5.98
N ALA A 293 -22.41 -37.87 -6.38
CA ALA A 293 -23.04 -36.88 -7.27
C ALA A 293 -22.87 -35.45 -6.72
N ASN A 294 -22.42 -34.51 -7.54
CA ASN A 294 -22.06 -33.14 -7.16
C ASN A 294 -21.02 -33.02 -6.01
N GLY A 295 -20.31 -34.11 -5.69
CA GLY A 295 -19.41 -34.21 -4.55
C GLY A 295 -17.98 -33.77 -4.83
N TYR A 296 -17.20 -33.74 -3.76
CA TYR A 296 -15.77 -33.38 -3.72
C TYR A 296 -14.92 -34.58 -3.26
N TYR A 297 -13.66 -34.61 -3.65
CA TYR A 297 -12.68 -35.61 -3.22
C TYR A 297 -11.32 -34.96 -3.00
N LEU A 298 -10.88 -34.94 -1.75
CA LEU A 298 -9.64 -34.31 -1.30
C LEU A 298 -8.49 -35.32 -1.31
N VAL A 299 -7.29 -34.86 -1.70
CA VAL A 299 -6.06 -35.65 -1.73
C VAL A 299 -4.92 -34.82 -1.14
N PHE A 300 -4.24 -35.33 -0.11
CA PHE A 300 -3.03 -34.71 0.42
C PHE A 300 -1.83 -34.97 -0.49
N CYS A 301 -0.94 -34.00 -0.62
CA CYS A 301 0.23 -34.05 -1.50
C CYS A 301 1.54 -34.03 -0.71
N SER A 302 1.59 -34.72 0.42
CA SER A 302 2.77 -34.66 1.30
C SER A 302 3.94 -35.56 0.90
N GLY A 303 3.88 -36.22 -0.27
CA GLY A 303 4.87 -37.22 -0.70
C GLY A 303 4.89 -38.52 0.12
N LYS A 304 3.95 -38.71 1.06
CA LYS A 304 3.90 -39.88 1.97
C LYS A 304 3.41 -41.18 1.31
N ASP A 305 2.79 -41.12 0.12
CA ASP A 305 2.28 -42.26 -0.68
C ASP A 305 1.37 -43.24 0.10
N LYS A 306 0.33 -42.71 0.76
CA LYS A 306 -0.59 -43.45 1.64
C LYS A 306 -1.99 -43.55 1.01
N LEU A 307 -2.37 -44.71 0.46
CA LEU A 307 -3.67 -44.98 -0.19
C LEU A 307 -4.85 -45.22 0.80
N GLN A 308 -4.89 -44.53 1.94
CA GLN A 308 -5.75 -44.89 3.10
C GLN A 308 -7.22 -45.21 2.74
N GLN A 309 -7.73 -46.38 3.16
CA GLN A 309 -9.12 -46.78 2.87
C GLN A 309 -10.20 -45.96 3.61
N ASN A 310 -9.86 -45.39 4.79
CA ASN A 310 -10.80 -44.68 5.67
C ASN A 310 -10.28 -43.29 6.05
N GLY A 311 -9.52 -42.63 5.17
CA GLY A 311 -8.90 -41.33 5.41
C GLY A 311 -8.67 -40.56 4.10
N ILE A 312 -8.02 -39.40 4.20
CA ILE A 312 -7.59 -38.65 3.01
C ILE A 312 -6.32 -39.33 2.46
N PRO A 313 -6.29 -39.72 1.17
CA PRO A 313 -5.12 -40.37 0.61
C PRO A 313 -3.99 -39.36 0.36
N HIS A 314 -2.74 -39.84 0.41
CA HIS A 314 -1.54 -39.04 0.14
C HIS A 314 -0.86 -39.46 -1.16
N THR A 315 -0.46 -38.50 -1.99
CA THR A 315 0.34 -38.77 -3.20
C THR A 315 1.81 -39.06 -2.87
N ASN A 316 2.56 -39.52 -3.88
CA ASN A 316 4.03 -39.74 -3.83
C ASN A 316 4.85 -38.50 -4.27
N PHE A 317 4.22 -37.33 -4.35
CA PHE A 317 4.84 -36.06 -4.69
C PHE A 317 4.29 -34.95 -3.81
N SER A 318 4.86 -33.75 -3.90
CA SER A 318 4.33 -32.52 -3.30
C SER A 318 4.37 -31.38 -4.32
N ILE A 319 3.63 -30.31 -4.03
CA ILE A 319 3.33 -29.24 -4.98
C ILE A 319 4.14 -27.98 -4.68
N SER A 320 4.76 -27.41 -5.72
CA SER A 320 5.39 -26.10 -5.69
C SER A 320 4.37 -24.98 -5.92
N ALA A 321 4.39 -23.96 -5.06
CA ALA A 321 3.57 -22.77 -5.21
C ALA A 321 4.07 -21.81 -6.31
N GLU A 322 5.32 -21.95 -6.79
CA GLU A 322 5.94 -20.99 -7.71
C GLU A 322 5.65 -21.30 -9.18
N ARG A 323 5.92 -22.53 -9.64
CA ARG A 323 5.77 -22.97 -11.05
C ARG A 323 5.59 -24.48 -11.13
N GLU A 324 4.34 -24.94 -11.14
CA GLU A 324 4.03 -26.35 -11.36
C GLU A 324 2.76 -26.54 -12.20
N THR A 325 2.54 -27.75 -12.71
CA THR A 325 1.27 -28.12 -13.35
C THR A 325 0.83 -29.45 -12.79
N VAL A 326 -0.38 -29.46 -12.22
CA VAL A 326 -1.05 -30.67 -11.76
C VAL A 326 -1.95 -31.17 -12.89
N VAL A 327 -1.81 -32.45 -13.20
CA VAL A 327 -2.55 -33.18 -14.23
C VAL A 327 -3.38 -34.28 -13.58
N LEU A 328 -4.65 -34.35 -13.96
CA LEU A 328 -5.52 -35.50 -13.80
C LEU A 328 -5.54 -36.28 -15.12
N SER A 329 -5.30 -37.58 -15.05
CA SER A 329 -5.34 -38.47 -16.21
C SER A 329 -6.14 -39.75 -15.94
N ASP A 330 -6.54 -40.43 -17.01
CA ASP A 330 -7.21 -41.73 -16.92
C ASP A 330 -6.21 -42.92 -16.89
N SER A 331 -6.76 -44.14 -16.95
CA SER A 331 -5.97 -45.38 -16.86
C SER A 331 -4.98 -45.62 -18.00
N TYR A 332 -5.09 -44.85 -19.09
CA TYR A 332 -4.21 -44.90 -20.26
C TYR A 332 -3.29 -43.66 -20.33
N GLY A 333 -3.26 -42.82 -19.29
CA GLY A 333 -2.45 -41.60 -19.22
C GLY A 333 -3.00 -40.43 -20.04
N ARG A 334 -4.22 -40.54 -20.59
CA ARG A 334 -4.84 -39.46 -21.37
C ARG A 334 -5.28 -38.33 -20.44
N LEU A 335 -5.04 -37.09 -20.85
CA LEU A 335 -5.37 -35.88 -20.06
C LEU A 335 -6.88 -35.74 -19.86
N VAL A 336 -7.31 -35.65 -18.60
CA VAL A 336 -8.71 -35.40 -18.19
C VAL A 336 -8.89 -33.93 -17.81
N ASP A 337 -8.02 -33.39 -16.95
CA ASP A 337 -8.00 -31.97 -16.58
C ASP A 337 -6.61 -31.54 -16.08
N ARG A 338 -6.32 -30.24 -16.08
CA ARG A 338 -5.07 -29.69 -15.54
C ARG A 338 -5.24 -28.30 -14.91
N VAL A 339 -4.36 -27.99 -13.98
CA VAL A 339 -4.19 -26.64 -13.42
C VAL A 339 -2.71 -26.25 -13.41
N SER A 340 -2.43 -25.04 -13.88
CA SER A 340 -1.10 -24.42 -13.79
C SER A 340 -1.03 -23.54 -12.54
N ILE A 341 0.03 -23.70 -11.77
CA ILE A 341 0.24 -23.07 -10.48
C ILE A 341 1.39 -22.09 -10.63
N GLU A 342 1.09 -20.79 -10.63
CA GLU A 342 2.05 -19.72 -10.86
C GLU A 342 2.04 -18.71 -9.71
N ASN A 343 3.08 -18.72 -8.88
CA ASN A 343 3.32 -17.80 -7.76
C ASN A 343 2.12 -17.66 -6.80
N VAL A 344 1.46 -18.77 -6.45
CA VAL A 344 0.39 -18.79 -5.45
C VAL A 344 0.98 -18.34 -4.10
N PRO A 345 0.44 -17.31 -3.44
CA PRO A 345 0.94 -16.88 -2.13
C PRO A 345 0.83 -18.01 -1.09
N THR A 346 1.67 -17.97 -0.06
CA THR A 346 1.53 -18.90 1.07
C THR A 346 0.10 -18.86 1.61
N ASP A 347 -0.48 -20.04 1.86
CA ASP A 347 -1.80 -20.22 2.46
C ASP A 347 -3.00 -19.74 1.63
N TYR A 348 -2.75 -19.39 0.36
CA TYR A 348 -3.77 -19.21 -0.68
C TYR A 348 -3.93 -20.51 -1.48
N SER A 349 -5.09 -20.65 -2.11
CA SER A 349 -5.36 -21.68 -3.11
C SER A 349 -5.62 -21.08 -4.48
N VAL A 350 -5.45 -21.90 -5.53
CA VAL A 350 -5.96 -21.64 -6.87
C VAL A 350 -7.19 -22.53 -7.08
N GLY A 351 -8.35 -21.93 -7.34
CA GLY A 351 -9.63 -22.61 -7.40
C GLY A 351 -10.48 -22.17 -8.59
N ARG A 352 -11.44 -23.02 -8.98
CA ARG A 352 -12.44 -22.65 -9.99
C ARG A 352 -13.54 -21.78 -9.38
N ASN A 353 -13.86 -20.66 -10.04
CA ASN A 353 -14.95 -19.79 -9.65
C ASN A 353 -16.30 -20.23 -10.23
N ALA A 354 -17.37 -19.48 -9.97
CA ALA A 354 -18.72 -19.80 -10.43
C ALA A 354 -18.89 -19.87 -11.97
N SER A 355 -17.92 -19.37 -12.75
CA SER A 355 -17.88 -19.48 -14.22
C SER A 355 -16.93 -20.59 -14.71
N GLY A 356 -16.33 -21.36 -13.81
CA GLY A 356 -15.38 -22.44 -14.11
C GLY A 356 -13.93 -21.99 -14.36
N GLY A 357 -13.67 -20.67 -14.36
CA GLY A 357 -12.33 -20.10 -14.53
C GLY A 357 -11.51 -20.13 -13.25
N TRP A 358 -10.17 -20.17 -13.37
CA TRP A 358 -9.24 -20.21 -12.23
C TRP A 358 -9.02 -18.82 -11.64
N GLU A 359 -9.09 -18.70 -10.31
CA GLU A 359 -8.73 -17.51 -9.53
C GLU A 359 -8.06 -17.87 -8.21
N PHE A 360 -7.47 -16.88 -7.54
CA PHE A 360 -6.83 -17.06 -6.22
C PHE A 360 -7.82 -16.80 -5.09
N PHE A 361 -7.84 -17.71 -4.10
CA PHE A 361 -8.63 -17.56 -2.88
C PHE A 361 -7.69 -17.40 -1.67
N SER A 362 -7.89 -16.32 -0.90
CA SER A 362 -7.20 -16.09 0.39
C SER A 362 -7.78 -16.92 1.54
N LEU A 363 -8.97 -17.47 1.34
CA LEU A 363 -9.62 -18.47 2.17
C LEU A 363 -9.94 -19.68 1.28
N SER A 364 -9.09 -20.70 1.38
CA SER A 364 -9.28 -21.96 0.65
C SER A 364 -10.49 -22.73 1.17
N THR A 365 -11.11 -23.56 0.32
CA THR A 365 -12.41 -24.18 0.56
C THR A 365 -12.45 -25.73 0.54
N PRO A 366 -11.48 -26.45 1.16
CA PRO A 366 -11.41 -27.91 1.07
C PRO A 366 -12.71 -28.60 1.53
N ALA A 367 -13.13 -29.59 0.74
CA ALA A 367 -14.37 -30.36 0.78
C ALA A 367 -15.67 -29.54 0.56
N HIS A 368 -15.58 -28.30 0.08
CA HIS A 368 -16.69 -27.35 0.00
C HIS A 368 -16.72 -26.54 -1.31
N ASN A 369 -17.73 -25.69 -1.49
CA ASN A 369 -17.81 -24.81 -2.66
C ASN A 369 -16.76 -23.69 -2.56
N ASN A 370 -16.17 -23.31 -3.69
CA ASN A 370 -15.27 -22.15 -3.83
C ASN A 370 -16.03 -20.82 -3.80
N ASP A 371 -16.78 -20.59 -2.72
CA ASP A 371 -17.62 -19.41 -2.49
C ASP A 371 -17.69 -19.06 -0.99
N ALA A 372 -18.35 -17.96 -0.66
CA ALA A 372 -18.49 -17.49 0.72
C ALA A 372 -19.16 -18.53 1.65
N SER A 373 -19.98 -19.46 1.14
CA SER A 373 -20.60 -20.53 1.93
C SER A 373 -19.60 -21.65 2.26
N GLY A 374 -18.64 -21.94 1.38
CA GLY A 374 -17.54 -22.85 1.70
C GLY A 374 -16.54 -22.23 2.66
N GLN A 375 -16.16 -20.97 2.44
CA GLN A 375 -15.27 -20.22 3.34
C GLN A 375 -15.83 -20.18 4.77
N SER A 376 -17.13 -19.92 4.89
CA SER A 376 -17.89 -19.94 6.14
C SER A 376 -17.86 -21.30 6.86
N LYS A 377 -17.83 -22.42 6.12
CA LYS A 377 -17.69 -23.77 6.70
C LYS A 377 -16.24 -24.08 7.09
N VAL A 378 -15.25 -23.68 6.29
CA VAL A 378 -13.83 -23.89 6.62
C VAL A 378 -13.42 -23.10 7.85
N ASP A 379 -13.96 -21.90 8.03
CA ASP A 379 -13.85 -21.12 9.28
C ASP A 379 -14.33 -21.92 10.52
N GLN A 380 -15.46 -22.64 10.40
CA GLN A 380 -15.91 -23.56 11.46
C GLN A 380 -14.98 -24.78 11.63
N LEU A 381 -14.49 -25.38 10.53
CA LEU A 381 -13.59 -26.53 10.57
C LEU A 381 -12.25 -26.19 11.25
N ILE A 382 -11.65 -25.04 10.95
CA ILE A 382 -10.39 -24.59 11.58
C ILE A 382 -10.57 -24.47 13.09
N ARG A 383 -11.68 -23.87 13.56
CA ARG A 383 -12.01 -23.84 15.00
C ARG A 383 -12.23 -25.23 15.59
N ALA A 384 -12.87 -26.14 14.87
CA ALA A 384 -13.10 -27.52 15.34
C ALA A 384 -11.80 -28.33 15.47
N PHE A 385 -10.79 -28.06 14.64
CA PHE A 385 -9.46 -28.67 14.72
C PHE A 385 -8.51 -27.96 15.69
N ASN A 386 -8.87 -26.80 16.24
CA ASN A 386 -8.06 -26.09 17.22
C ASN A 386 -8.21 -26.73 18.62
N PRO A 387 -7.19 -27.41 19.15
CA PRO A 387 -7.31 -28.22 20.37
C PRO A 387 -7.46 -27.37 21.65
N THR A 388 -7.24 -26.06 21.58
CA THR A 388 -7.38 -25.15 22.73
C THR A 388 -8.79 -24.60 22.89
N GLY A 389 -9.60 -24.55 21.82
CA GLY A 389 -10.84 -23.79 21.78
C GLY A 389 -10.65 -22.27 21.85
N VAL A 390 -9.42 -21.75 21.78
CA VAL A 390 -9.12 -20.31 21.80
C VAL A 390 -8.95 -19.79 20.38
N TYR A 391 -9.80 -18.85 19.96
CA TYR A 391 -9.79 -18.29 18.60
C TYR A 391 -10.03 -16.78 18.61
N ILE A 392 -9.76 -16.12 17.48
CA ILE A 392 -9.91 -14.68 17.31
C ILE A 392 -11.39 -14.30 17.16
N SER A 393 -11.94 -13.55 18.11
CA SER A 393 -13.37 -13.16 18.13
C SER A 393 -13.61 -11.84 17.39
N GLU A 394 -12.82 -10.81 17.66
CA GLU A 394 -13.02 -9.45 17.16
C GLU A 394 -11.66 -8.77 16.84
N VAL A 395 -11.61 -7.94 15.81
CA VAL A 395 -10.44 -7.20 15.36
C VAL A 395 -10.85 -5.79 14.96
N MET A 396 -10.12 -4.77 15.44
CA MET A 396 -10.26 -3.39 14.98
C MET A 396 -8.91 -2.87 14.52
N ALA A 397 -8.78 -2.63 13.20
CA ALA A 397 -7.55 -2.16 12.56
C ALA A 397 -7.46 -0.62 12.42
N SER A 398 -8.40 0.11 13.01
CA SER A 398 -8.31 1.55 13.18
C SER A 398 -9.31 2.02 14.25
N ASN A 399 -8.81 2.53 15.37
CA ASN A 399 -9.64 2.97 16.49
C ASN A 399 -9.35 4.42 16.91
N ASP A 400 -10.37 5.29 16.87
CA ASP A 400 -10.33 6.70 17.33
C ASP A 400 -11.26 6.93 18.54
N MET A 401 -12.24 6.05 18.82
CA MET A 401 -13.32 6.27 19.81
C MET A 401 -13.49 5.18 20.88
N THR A 402 -13.17 3.93 20.59
CA THR A 402 -13.46 2.79 21.47
C THR A 402 -12.38 2.64 22.54
N ILE A 403 -12.72 2.98 23.79
CA ILE A 403 -11.80 2.80 24.92
C ILE A 403 -11.81 1.33 25.36
N LEU A 404 -10.62 0.75 25.50
CA LEU A 404 -10.43 -0.66 25.85
C LEU A 404 -10.13 -0.80 27.36
N GLY A 405 -10.80 -1.73 28.03
CA GLY A 405 -10.53 -2.05 29.44
C GLY A 405 -10.46 -0.82 30.36
N SER A 406 -9.31 -0.62 31.02
CA SER A 406 -9.00 0.54 31.87
C SER A 406 -8.14 1.61 31.19
N SER A 407 -7.97 1.54 29.86
CA SER A 407 -7.19 2.51 29.10
C SER A 407 -7.78 3.93 29.18
N THR A 408 -6.93 4.93 28.96
CA THR A 408 -7.32 6.35 28.83
C THR A 408 -7.32 6.84 27.39
N TYR A 409 -7.01 5.96 26.42
CA TYR A 409 -6.90 6.26 25.00
C TYR A 409 -7.44 5.10 24.15
N ALA A 410 -7.84 5.40 22.92
CA ALA A 410 -8.24 4.40 21.92
C ALA A 410 -7.02 3.90 21.14
N CYS A 411 -6.97 2.61 20.83
CA CYS A 411 -6.01 2.02 19.89
C CYS A 411 -6.59 0.77 19.24
N ASP A 412 -5.95 0.32 18.17
CA ASP A 412 -6.29 -0.92 17.48
C ASP A 412 -6.24 -2.10 18.46
N PHE A 413 -7.07 -3.12 18.22
CA PHE A 413 -7.11 -4.30 19.08
C PHE A 413 -7.40 -5.59 18.29
N VAL A 414 -7.02 -6.70 18.92
CA VAL A 414 -7.56 -8.02 18.60
C VAL A 414 -8.03 -8.65 19.90
N GLU A 415 -9.10 -9.42 19.80
CA GLU A 415 -9.70 -10.14 20.91
C GLU A 415 -9.63 -11.64 20.66
N LEU A 416 -9.31 -12.39 21.71
CA LEU A 416 -9.40 -13.85 21.72
C LEU A 416 -10.56 -14.30 22.60
N TYR A 417 -11.33 -15.28 22.14
CA TYR A 417 -12.37 -15.94 22.91
C TYR A 417 -12.01 -17.39 23.19
N ASN A 418 -12.22 -17.85 24.42
CA ASN A 418 -12.07 -19.24 24.82
C ASN A 418 -13.43 -19.95 24.85
N SER A 419 -13.69 -20.80 23.86
CA SER A 419 -14.92 -21.61 23.79
C SER A 419 -14.83 -22.97 24.49
N SER A 420 -13.76 -23.25 25.22
CA SER A 420 -13.60 -24.50 25.97
C SER A 420 -14.19 -24.42 27.39
N ASP A 421 -14.24 -25.56 28.08
CA ASP A 421 -14.69 -25.67 29.47
C ASP A 421 -13.58 -25.41 30.50
N LYS A 422 -12.37 -25.02 30.07
CA LYS A 422 -11.16 -24.93 30.90
C LYS A 422 -10.37 -23.65 30.66
N THR A 423 -9.67 -23.19 31.69
CA THR A 423 -8.64 -22.16 31.57
C THR A 423 -7.52 -22.65 30.65
N VAL A 424 -7.11 -21.84 29.68
CA VAL A 424 -6.02 -22.14 28.75
C VAL A 424 -4.82 -21.25 29.08
N ASP A 425 -3.67 -21.88 29.36
CA ASP A 425 -2.38 -21.19 29.48
C ASP A 425 -1.91 -20.74 28.09
N LEU A 426 -1.72 -19.43 27.93
CA LEU A 426 -1.28 -18.78 26.70
C LEU A 426 0.23 -18.48 26.70
N SER A 427 0.98 -18.84 27.75
CA SER A 427 2.41 -18.58 27.86
C SER A 427 3.17 -18.99 26.59
N TYR A 428 3.85 -18.02 25.95
CA TYR A 428 4.65 -18.19 24.72
C TYR A 428 3.89 -18.58 23.44
N TYR A 429 2.56 -18.53 23.45
CA TYR A 429 1.77 -18.53 22.21
C TYR A 429 2.10 -17.29 21.37
N GLY A 430 1.86 -17.34 20.07
CA GLY A 430 2.11 -16.24 19.13
C GLY A 430 0.87 -15.50 18.70
N LEU A 431 1.04 -14.20 18.45
CA LEU A 431 0.09 -13.35 17.75
C LEU A 431 0.85 -12.55 16.68
N SER A 432 0.29 -12.46 15.47
CA SER A 432 0.95 -11.79 14.35
C SER A 432 0.00 -11.34 13.25
N ASP A 433 0.32 -10.24 12.58
CA ASP A 433 -0.20 -9.78 11.28
C ASP A 433 0.36 -10.53 10.05
N SER A 434 1.19 -11.56 10.26
CA SER A 434 2.06 -12.14 9.23
C SER A 434 2.16 -13.67 9.38
N LEU A 435 1.54 -14.42 8.46
CA LEU A 435 1.55 -15.90 8.46
C LEU A 435 2.96 -16.53 8.29
N THR A 436 3.91 -15.79 7.72
CA THR A 436 5.32 -16.22 7.61
C THR A 436 6.12 -15.98 8.89
N ARG A 437 5.56 -15.26 9.87
CA ARG A 437 6.16 -14.95 11.18
C ARG A 437 5.10 -15.08 12.29
N PRO A 438 4.46 -16.25 12.46
CA PRO A 438 3.24 -16.39 13.26
C PRO A 438 3.39 -16.04 14.76
N ARG A 439 4.63 -15.99 15.26
CA ARG A 439 4.99 -15.56 16.63
C ARG A 439 5.72 -14.21 16.67
N LYS A 440 5.30 -13.24 15.85
CA LYS A 440 5.88 -11.87 15.76
C LYS A 440 5.88 -11.14 17.11
N TRP A 441 4.77 -11.27 17.84
CA TRP A 441 4.68 -11.05 19.28
C TRP A 441 4.36 -12.39 19.97
N GLN A 442 4.75 -12.51 21.23
CA GLN A 442 4.49 -13.69 22.05
C GLN A 442 3.84 -13.29 23.36
N PHE A 443 2.83 -14.04 23.79
CA PHE A 443 2.15 -13.85 25.06
C PHE A 443 3.16 -14.02 26.22
N PRO A 444 3.21 -13.07 27.18
CA PRO A 444 4.08 -13.18 28.35
C PRO A 444 3.82 -14.43 29.20
N GLN A 445 4.84 -14.88 29.92
CA GLN A 445 4.71 -16.01 30.84
C GLN A 445 3.65 -15.73 31.91
N GLY A 446 2.72 -16.68 32.10
CA GLY A 446 1.61 -16.57 33.05
C GLY A 446 0.35 -15.91 32.47
N ALA A 447 0.34 -15.53 31.19
CA ALA A 447 -0.89 -15.14 30.50
C ALA A 447 -1.78 -16.36 30.32
N ALA A 448 -3.06 -16.27 30.71
CA ALA A 448 -4.03 -17.35 30.58
C ALA A 448 -5.42 -16.77 30.29
N ILE A 449 -6.29 -17.55 29.62
CA ILE A 449 -7.67 -17.17 29.27
C ILE A 449 -8.69 -18.11 29.90
N GLU A 450 -9.65 -17.56 30.63
CA GLU A 450 -10.66 -18.31 31.37
C GLU A 450 -11.79 -18.86 30.45
N PRO A 451 -12.55 -19.88 30.86
CA PRO A 451 -13.69 -20.40 30.08
C PRO A 451 -14.70 -19.29 29.77
N GLY A 452 -15.00 -19.08 28.49
CA GLY A 452 -15.93 -18.04 28.04
C GLY A 452 -15.42 -16.60 28.18
N GLU A 453 -14.14 -16.38 28.51
CA GLU A 453 -13.54 -15.06 28.53
C GLU A 453 -13.31 -14.53 27.11
N TYR A 454 -13.59 -13.24 26.91
CA TYR A 454 -13.21 -12.43 25.76
C TYR A 454 -12.02 -11.55 26.17
N LYS A 455 -10.81 -11.93 25.78
CA LYS A 455 -9.56 -11.29 26.21
C LYS A 455 -9.05 -10.32 25.15
N ILE A 456 -8.93 -9.05 25.53
CA ILE A 456 -8.44 -7.96 24.69
C ILE A 456 -6.91 -7.95 24.65
N ILE A 457 -6.33 -7.76 23.46
CA ILE A 457 -4.91 -7.49 23.22
C ILE A 457 -4.77 -6.17 22.46
N TYR A 458 -3.95 -5.27 23.01
CA TYR A 458 -3.70 -3.93 22.49
C TYR A 458 -2.69 -4.00 21.32
N LEU A 459 -3.05 -3.43 20.18
CA LEU A 459 -2.23 -3.34 18.98
C LEU A 459 -1.67 -1.91 18.82
N ASP A 460 -1.03 -1.40 19.87
CA ASP A 460 -0.54 -0.01 19.96
C ASP A 460 0.98 0.13 19.77
N GLY A 461 1.69 -0.97 19.52
CA GLY A 461 3.15 -1.01 19.36
C GLY A 461 3.96 -0.90 20.66
N ARG A 462 3.33 -0.76 21.83
CA ARG A 462 4.01 -0.51 23.12
C ARG A 462 4.22 -1.76 23.94
N VAL A 463 4.99 -2.69 23.38
CA VAL A 463 5.38 -3.95 24.03
C VAL A 463 6.09 -3.76 25.39
N ASP A 464 6.65 -2.58 25.65
CA ASP A 464 7.22 -2.17 26.94
C ASP A 464 6.19 -2.07 28.07
N LEU A 465 4.91 -1.88 27.74
CA LEU A 465 3.78 -1.90 28.68
C LEU A 465 3.21 -3.31 28.91
N SER A 466 3.63 -4.31 28.14
CA SER A 466 3.00 -5.63 28.16
C SER A 466 3.32 -6.40 29.44
N THR A 467 2.26 -6.84 30.13
CA THR A 467 2.31 -7.74 31.30
C THR A 467 1.54 -9.03 30.98
N TYR A 468 1.44 -9.95 31.95
CA TYR A 468 0.65 -11.18 31.77
C TYR A 468 -0.89 -10.96 31.84
N TYR A 469 -1.34 -9.77 32.28
CA TYR A 469 -2.76 -9.42 32.43
C TYR A 469 -3.19 -8.23 31.55
N GLU A 470 -2.25 -7.39 31.10
CA GLU A 470 -2.48 -6.25 30.21
C GLU A 470 -1.52 -6.39 29.01
N LEU A 471 -2.05 -6.77 27.85
CA LEU A 471 -1.29 -7.37 26.76
C LEU A 471 -1.06 -6.38 25.62
N HIS A 472 0.17 -5.92 25.43
CA HIS A 472 0.55 -4.94 24.41
C HIS A 472 1.50 -5.54 23.38
N THR A 473 1.14 -5.47 22.10
CA THR A 473 2.00 -5.98 21.02
C THR A 473 3.05 -4.97 20.57
N ASN A 474 4.04 -5.45 19.82
CA ASN A 474 5.04 -4.61 19.14
C ASN A 474 4.60 -4.18 17.72
N PHE A 475 3.29 -4.21 17.41
CA PHE A 475 2.75 -3.79 16.12
C PHE A 475 1.36 -3.16 16.24
N SER A 476 0.87 -2.63 15.12
CA SER A 476 -0.50 -2.14 14.87
C SER A 476 -0.96 -2.72 13.53
N LEU A 477 -2.22 -2.51 13.14
CA LEU A 477 -2.78 -3.03 11.90
C LEU A 477 -2.97 -1.93 10.86
N THR A 478 -3.11 -2.33 9.59
CA THR A 478 -3.38 -1.41 8.49
C THR A 478 -4.87 -1.34 8.20
N ARG A 479 -5.50 -0.16 8.38
CA ARG A 479 -6.92 0.11 8.09
C ARG A 479 -7.39 -0.42 6.71
N ALA A 480 -6.53 -0.33 5.69
CA ALA A 480 -6.84 -0.75 4.32
C ALA A 480 -6.93 -2.28 4.13
N GLY A 481 -6.55 -3.08 5.11
CA GLY A 481 -6.48 -4.54 5.01
C GLY A 481 -5.28 -5.03 4.20
N GLY A 482 -5.38 -6.27 3.71
CA GLY A 482 -4.30 -7.00 3.04
C GLY A 482 -3.40 -7.78 4.00
N GLU A 483 -3.62 -7.64 5.31
CA GLU A 483 -2.93 -8.35 6.38
C GLU A 483 -3.76 -9.58 6.84
N THR A 484 -3.14 -10.49 7.58
CA THR A 484 -3.85 -11.62 8.21
C THR A 484 -3.41 -11.73 9.65
N ILE A 485 -4.30 -11.34 10.57
CA ILE A 485 -4.08 -11.55 12.00
C ILE A 485 -4.24 -13.05 12.28
N ASN A 486 -3.26 -13.62 12.97
CA ASN A 486 -3.19 -15.06 13.25
C ASN A 486 -2.70 -15.33 14.67
N PHE A 487 -3.26 -16.38 15.26
CA PHE A 487 -2.94 -16.90 16.59
C PHE A 487 -2.25 -18.26 16.43
N SER A 488 -1.14 -18.48 17.13
CA SER A 488 -0.31 -19.67 16.97
C SER A 488 0.18 -20.25 18.30
N ASP A 489 0.47 -21.54 18.29
CA ASP A 489 1.01 -22.26 19.45
C ASP A 489 2.51 -21.90 19.70
N PRO A 490 3.10 -22.34 20.82
CA PRO A 490 4.51 -22.09 21.10
C PRO A 490 5.51 -22.71 20.11
N THR A 491 5.10 -23.65 19.24
CA THR A 491 5.94 -24.17 18.15
C THR A 491 5.91 -23.27 16.91
N GLY A 492 4.91 -22.41 16.80
CA GLY A 492 4.64 -21.55 15.66
C GLY A 492 3.64 -22.12 14.66
N ARG A 493 2.93 -23.20 15.01
CA ARG A 493 1.77 -23.68 14.25
C ARG A 493 0.62 -22.70 14.44
N VAL A 494 0.08 -22.19 13.34
CA VAL A 494 -1.14 -21.36 13.39
C VAL A 494 -2.32 -22.23 13.81
N LEU A 495 -3.10 -21.75 14.79
CA LEU A 495 -4.30 -22.40 15.33
C LEU A 495 -5.59 -21.72 14.82
N ASP A 496 -5.52 -20.42 14.55
CA ASP A 496 -6.60 -19.66 13.95
C ASP A 496 -6.05 -18.47 13.16
N ARG A 497 -6.79 -18.04 12.12
CA ARG A 497 -6.49 -16.83 11.33
C ARG A 497 -7.76 -16.07 10.97
N MET A 498 -7.60 -14.78 10.75
CA MET A 498 -8.62 -13.90 10.18
C MET A 498 -7.96 -13.00 9.12
N PRO A 499 -8.23 -13.22 7.82
CA PRO A 499 -7.74 -12.32 6.78
C PRO A 499 -8.53 -11.01 6.84
N LEU A 500 -7.81 -9.89 6.81
CA LEU A 500 -8.38 -8.56 7.00
C LEU A 500 -8.52 -7.86 5.65
N SER A 501 -9.74 -7.49 5.30
CA SER A 501 -10.03 -6.50 4.24
C SER A 501 -10.01 -5.08 4.83
N LEU A 502 -10.39 -4.06 4.06
CA LEU A 502 -10.55 -2.72 4.61
C LEU A 502 -11.57 -2.73 5.77
N ILE A 503 -11.15 -2.22 6.93
CA ILE A 503 -12.02 -2.03 8.11
C ILE A 503 -12.14 -0.52 8.33
N PRO A 504 -13.34 0.09 8.22
CA PRO A 504 -13.50 1.50 8.56
C PRO A 504 -13.17 1.79 10.03
N THR A 505 -12.67 2.99 10.32
CA THR A 505 -12.29 3.34 11.69
C THR A 505 -13.49 3.37 12.62
N ASP A 506 -13.28 2.90 13.84
CA ASP A 506 -14.30 2.65 14.87
C ASP A 506 -15.30 1.52 14.52
N HIS A 507 -15.06 0.80 13.42
CA HIS A 507 -15.75 -0.46 13.09
C HIS A 507 -14.79 -1.62 13.36
N SER A 508 -15.34 -2.77 13.75
CA SER A 508 -14.58 -4.01 13.92
C SER A 508 -14.98 -5.06 12.88
N TYR A 509 -14.18 -6.11 12.80
CA TYR A 509 -14.38 -7.28 11.96
C TYR A 509 -14.14 -8.53 12.81
N GLY A 510 -15.00 -9.53 12.73
CA GLY A 510 -15.00 -10.61 13.70
C GLY A 510 -16.02 -11.70 13.42
N ARG A 511 -16.34 -12.48 14.45
CA ARG A 511 -17.22 -13.65 14.39
C ARG A 511 -18.37 -13.52 15.39
N THR A 512 -19.59 -13.80 14.94
CA THR A 512 -20.76 -13.89 15.83
C THR A 512 -20.92 -15.32 16.33
N THR A 513 -20.93 -15.52 17.65
CA THR A 513 -21.00 -16.84 18.28
C THR A 513 -22.21 -17.65 17.79
N GLY A 514 -21.98 -18.91 17.40
CA GLY A 514 -22.99 -19.80 16.81
C GLY A 514 -23.25 -19.60 15.30
N SER A 515 -22.70 -18.53 14.69
CA SER A 515 -22.76 -18.31 13.24
C SER A 515 -21.43 -18.69 12.57
N PRO A 516 -21.44 -19.20 11.33
CA PRO A 516 -20.23 -19.40 10.54
C PRO A 516 -19.75 -18.07 9.91
N GLY A 517 -18.45 -18.00 9.59
CA GLY A 517 -17.89 -16.91 8.80
C GLY A 517 -17.62 -15.62 9.58
N PHE A 518 -17.29 -14.57 8.82
CA PHE A 518 -16.83 -13.28 9.34
C PHE A 518 -17.81 -12.16 9.01
N TYR A 519 -17.91 -11.18 9.90
CA TYR A 519 -18.82 -10.05 9.80
C TYR A 519 -18.14 -8.77 10.26
N TYR A 520 -18.61 -7.64 9.74
CA TYR A 520 -18.28 -6.31 10.22
C TYR A 520 -19.31 -5.83 11.25
N TYR A 521 -18.85 -5.02 12.21
CA TYR A 521 -19.67 -4.39 13.23
C TYR A 521 -19.38 -2.89 13.27
N ASP A 522 -20.42 -2.06 13.23
CA ASP A 522 -20.38 -0.60 13.44
C ASP A 522 -20.55 -0.21 14.93
N ALA A 523 -20.81 -1.19 15.79
CA ALA A 523 -20.80 -1.10 17.24
C ALA A 523 -19.89 -2.21 17.81
N PRO A 524 -18.58 -1.94 18.02
CA PRO A 524 -17.63 -2.94 18.50
C PRO A 524 -17.88 -3.32 19.97
N THR A 525 -17.46 -4.53 20.38
CA THR A 525 -17.82 -5.10 21.68
C THR A 525 -16.62 -5.65 22.49
N PRO A 526 -15.51 -4.89 22.66
CA PRO A 526 -14.32 -5.39 23.33
C PRO A 526 -14.61 -5.83 24.77
N GLY A 527 -14.24 -7.07 25.09
CA GLY A 527 -14.50 -7.76 26.35
C GLY A 527 -15.86 -8.47 26.41
N ALA A 528 -16.58 -8.59 25.30
CA ALA A 528 -17.93 -9.17 25.26
C ALA A 528 -18.25 -9.87 23.92
N ALA A 529 -19.38 -10.58 23.88
CA ALA A 529 -19.83 -11.26 22.66
C ALA A 529 -20.29 -10.26 21.59
N ASN A 530 -19.76 -10.42 20.37
CA ASN A 530 -20.18 -9.68 19.18
C ASN A 530 -21.70 -9.76 18.93
N GLY A 531 -22.26 -8.63 18.51
CA GLY A 531 -23.67 -8.50 18.14
C GLY A 531 -24.01 -9.07 16.76
N SER A 532 -25.04 -8.48 16.14
CA SER A 532 -25.41 -8.74 14.74
C SER A 532 -24.53 -7.90 13.81
N GLY A 533 -23.70 -8.55 13.00
CA GLY A 533 -22.86 -7.88 12.01
C GLY A 533 -23.44 -7.92 10.59
N TYR A 534 -22.72 -7.33 9.64
CA TYR A 534 -23.02 -7.32 8.19
C TYR A 534 -21.84 -7.84 7.37
N TYR A 535 -22.11 -8.28 6.14
CA TYR A 535 -21.13 -9.01 5.32
C TYR A 535 -19.99 -8.15 4.74
N GLY A 536 -20.12 -6.83 4.77
CA GLY A 536 -19.10 -5.89 4.31
C GLY A 536 -19.69 -4.71 3.58
N TYR A 537 -18.93 -4.19 2.62
CA TYR A 537 -19.23 -2.95 1.90
C TYR A 537 -19.34 -3.18 0.39
N THR A 538 -20.23 -2.44 -0.24
CA THR A 538 -20.30 -2.30 -1.69
C THR A 538 -18.98 -1.73 -2.19
N SER A 539 -18.41 -2.27 -3.26
CA SER A 539 -17.17 -1.73 -3.85
C SER A 539 -17.34 -0.26 -4.25
N ASN A 540 -16.27 0.53 -4.14
CA ASN A 540 -16.32 1.94 -4.53
C ASN A 540 -16.54 2.09 -6.06
N PRO A 541 -17.34 3.07 -6.51
CA PRO A 541 -17.30 3.53 -7.89
C PRO A 541 -15.97 4.27 -8.16
N ALA A 542 -15.71 4.64 -9.41
CA ALA A 542 -14.55 5.44 -9.82
C ALA A 542 -14.95 6.47 -10.89
N PHE A 543 -14.28 7.63 -10.91
CA PHE A 543 -14.44 8.64 -11.96
C PHE A 543 -13.45 8.41 -13.10
N SER A 544 -13.87 8.59 -14.36
CA SER A 544 -12.99 8.43 -15.53
C SER A 544 -11.99 9.58 -15.76
N LYS A 545 -12.07 10.63 -14.94
CA LYS A 545 -11.12 11.74 -14.85
C LYS A 545 -10.78 12.01 -13.38
N ARG A 546 -9.57 12.54 -13.13
CA ARG A 546 -9.19 13.10 -11.83
C ARG A 546 -9.73 14.52 -11.69
N GLY A 547 -9.89 14.99 -10.45
CA GLY A 547 -10.08 16.40 -10.15
C GLY A 547 -8.86 17.26 -10.52
N GLY A 548 -9.00 18.57 -10.37
CA GLY A 548 -7.97 19.56 -10.71
C GLY A 548 -8.38 20.50 -11.83
N GLU A 549 -7.41 21.25 -12.33
CA GLU A 549 -7.61 22.31 -13.32
C GLU A 549 -7.69 21.80 -14.76
N TYR A 550 -8.60 22.40 -15.53
CA TYR A 550 -8.85 22.02 -16.92
C TYR A 550 -9.04 23.24 -17.84
N LYS A 551 -8.60 23.10 -19.09
CA LYS A 551 -8.89 24.05 -20.17
C LYS A 551 -10.14 23.59 -20.92
N GLY A 552 -11.19 24.40 -20.94
CA GLY A 552 -12.50 24.01 -21.46
C GLY A 552 -13.35 23.24 -20.45
N SER A 553 -14.43 22.61 -20.91
CA SER A 553 -15.27 21.74 -20.07
C SER A 553 -14.66 20.35 -19.90
N VAL A 554 -15.07 19.66 -18.83
CA VAL A 554 -14.62 18.30 -18.51
C VAL A 554 -15.79 17.33 -18.66
N GLN A 555 -15.59 16.28 -19.45
CA GLN A 555 -16.49 15.14 -19.52
C GLN A 555 -16.05 14.08 -18.52
N VAL A 556 -16.96 13.72 -17.60
CA VAL A 556 -16.72 12.73 -16.55
C VAL A 556 -17.79 11.64 -16.61
N SER A 557 -17.36 10.38 -16.58
CA SER A 557 -18.24 9.22 -16.39
C SER A 557 -17.88 8.52 -15.08
N ILE A 558 -18.82 7.74 -14.54
CA ILE A 558 -18.68 7.03 -13.27
C ILE A 558 -18.79 5.53 -13.55
N SER A 559 -17.88 4.71 -13.03
CA SER A 559 -18.01 3.25 -13.13
C SER A 559 -19.08 2.74 -12.16
N ILE A 560 -19.97 1.84 -12.61
CA ILE A 560 -20.94 1.17 -11.75
C ILE A 560 -20.37 -0.21 -11.31
N PRO A 561 -20.12 -0.43 -10.02
CA PRO A 561 -19.72 -1.75 -9.52
C PRO A 561 -20.80 -2.81 -9.73
N LYS A 562 -20.39 -4.07 -9.95
CA LYS A 562 -21.29 -5.20 -10.15
C LYS A 562 -22.31 -5.31 -9.00
N ASN A 563 -23.56 -5.62 -9.34
CA ASN A 563 -24.69 -5.76 -8.40
C ASN A 563 -24.97 -4.50 -7.54
N SER A 564 -24.63 -3.31 -8.02
CA SER A 564 -24.88 -2.05 -7.29
C SER A 564 -25.58 -0.99 -8.13
N THR A 565 -26.14 0.01 -7.46
CA THR A 565 -26.53 1.31 -8.04
C THR A 565 -25.59 2.39 -7.53
N VAL A 566 -25.26 3.36 -8.37
CA VAL A 566 -24.45 4.53 -7.98
C VAL A 566 -25.35 5.77 -7.92
N THR A 567 -25.24 6.54 -6.84
CA THR A 567 -25.82 7.88 -6.76
C THR A 567 -24.74 8.94 -6.56
N TYR A 568 -25.03 10.18 -6.94
CA TYR A 568 -24.07 11.29 -6.90
C TYR A 568 -24.71 12.62 -6.48
N THR A 569 -23.85 13.54 -6.06
CA THR A 569 -24.20 14.93 -5.67
C THR A 569 -23.18 15.91 -6.26
N LEU A 570 -23.62 17.16 -6.48
CA LEU A 570 -22.83 18.22 -7.12
C LEU A 570 -22.60 19.47 -6.23
N ASP A 571 -23.09 19.44 -4.99
CA ASP A 571 -23.14 20.55 -4.03
C ASP A 571 -22.29 20.31 -2.75
N GLY A 572 -21.65 19.15 -2.69
CA GLY A 572 -20.87 18.69 -1.53
C GLY A 572 -21.66 17.82 -0.54
N SER A 573 -22.99 17.67 -0.66
CA SER A 573 -23.79 16.80 0.23
C SER A 573 -23.38 15.33 0.12
N ILE A 574 -23.62 14.54 1.17
CA ILE A 574 -23.35 13.09 1.16
C ILE A 574 -24.35 12.39 0.22
N PRO A 575 -23.89 11.63 -0.80
CA PRO A 575 -24.80 10.84 -1.63
C PRO A 575 -25.51 9.75 -0.83
N THR A 576 -26.84 9.71 -0.95
CA THR A 576 -27.74 8.73 -0.35
C THR A 576 -28.48 7.95 -1.45
N GLN A 577 -29.27 6.93 -1.08
CA GLN A 577 -30.16 6.23 -2.02
C GLN A 577 -31.23 7.14 -2.65
N SER A 578 -31.49 8.32 -2.09
CA SER A 578 -32.44 9.32 -2.63
C SER A 578 -31.76 10.45 -3.40
N SER A 579 -30.43 10.46 -3.53
CA SER A 579 -29.69 11.36 -4.41
C SER A 579 -29.87 10.98 -5.89
N ALA A 580 -29.39 11.81 -6.81
CA ALA A 580 -29.47 11.53 -8.24
C ALA A 580 -28.74 10.22 -8.58
N GLN A 581 -29.46 9.27 -9.20
CA GLN A 581 -28.86 8.04 -9.70
C GLN A 581 -28.07 8.31 -10.98
N TYR A 582 -26.94 7.63 -11.12
CA TYR A 582 -26.13 7.60 -12.34
C TYR A 582 -26.43 6.32 -13.13
N HIS A 583 -26.58 6.42 -14.46
CA HIS A 583 -26.84 5.29 -15.34
C HIS A 583 -25.63 4.97 -16.23
N GLU A 584 -25.49 3.70 -16.61
CA GLU A 584 -24.37 3.26 -17.44
C GLU A 584 -24.44 3.91 -18.83
N GLY A 585 -23.33 4.55 -19.23
CA GLY A 585 -23.23 5.33 -20.47
C GLY A 585 -23.47 6.84 -20.32
N ASP A 586 -23.94 7.32 -19.15
CA ASP A 586 -24.10 8.75 -18.89
C ASP A 586 -22.76 9.50 -18.91
N ILE A 587 -22.79 10.77 -19.35
CA ILE A 587 -21.62 11.67 -19.30
C ILE A 587 -22.03 12.96 -18.56
N LEU A 588 -21.30 13.27 -17.49
CA LEU A 588 -21.44 14.52 -16.76
C LEU A 588 -20.55 15.59 -17.40
N GLU A 589 -21.18 16.62 -17.96
CA GLU A 589 -20.53 17.78 -18.57
C GLU A 589 -20.28 18.87 -17.52
N ILE A 590 -19.01 19.13 -17.21
CA ILE A 590 -18.60 20.08 -16.18
C ILE A 590 -18.04 21.35 -16.84
N HIS A 591 -18.84 22.41 -16.86
CA HIS A 591 -18.49 23.71 -17.46
C HIS A 591 -17.98 24.77 -16.47
N LYS A 592 -18.15 24.54 -15.17
CA LYS A 592 -17.79 25.45 -14.06
C LYS A 592 -17.20 24.66 -12.90
N VAL A 593 -16.61 25.34 -11.92
CA VAL A 593 -16.13 24.69 -10.68
C VAL A 593 -17.25 23.87 -10.06
N THR A 594 -16.99 22.57 -9.91
CA THR A 594 -17.99 21.58 -9.48
C THR A 594 -17.32 20.52 -8.61
N VAL A 595 -17.91 20.26 -7.45
CA VAL A 595 -17.55 19.15 -6.57
C VAL A 595 -18.43 17.98 -6.95
N LEU A 596 -17.85 16.87 -7.42
CA LEU A 596 -18.58 15.63 -7.69
C LEU A 596 -18.31 14.65 -6.55
N ARG A 597 -19.36 14.21 -5.88
CA ARG A 597 -19.31 13.11 -4.90
C ARG A 597 -20.18 11.96 -5.38
N ALA A 598 -19.73 10.72 -5.25
CA ALA A 598 -20.52 9.55 -5.63
C ALA A 598 -20.36 8.39 -4.62
N ARG A 599 -21.38 7.54 -4.55
CA ARG A 599 -21.43 6.39 -3.63
C ARG A 599 -22.22 5.24 -4.28
N ALA A 600 -21.75 4.01 -4.08
CA ALA A 600 -22.43 2.81 -4.55
C ALA A 600 -23.24 2.15 -3.43
N PHE A 601 -24.38 1.56 -3.79
CA PHE A 601 -25.33 0.88 -2.92
C PHE A 601 -25.63 -0.50 -3.52
N ASP A 602 -25.38 -1.56 -2.75
CA ASP A 602 -25.70 -2.94 -3.12
C ASP A 602 -27.21 -3.14 -3.37
N LEU A 603 -27.53 -3.85 -4.46
CA LEU A 603 -28.89 -4.19 -4.87
C LEU A 603 -29.50 -5.34 -4.05
N SER A 604 -28.68 -6.17 -3.41
CA SER A 604 -29.18 -7.30 -2.61
C SER A 604 -29.60 -6.89 -1.19
N GLY A 605 -29.16 -5.72 -0.71
CA GLY A 605 -29.40 -5.24 0.66
C GLY A 605 -28.59 -5.97 1.73
N THR A 606 -27.52 -6.67 1.34
CA THR A 606 -26.67 -7.47 2.25
C THR A 606 -25.35 -6.77 2.61
N LEU A 607 -24.91 -5.82 1.79
CA LEU A 607 -23.72 -5.01 2.01
C LEU A 607 -24.08 -3.57 2.41
N GLN A 608 -23.24 -2.97 3.24
CA GLN A 608 -23.30 -1.54 3.50
C GLN A 608 -22.90 -0.73 2.25
N PRO A 609 -23.33 0.53 2.12
CA PRO A 609 -22.93 1.37 0.99
C PRO A 609 -21.43 1.67 1.00
N SER A 610 -20.86 1.89 -0.19
CA SER A 610 -19.42 2.12 -0.38
C SER A 610 -18.88 3.34 0.38
N GLU A 611 -17.57 3.56 0.36
CA GLU A 611 -17.03 4.89 0.71
C GLU A 611 -17.48 5.94 -0.32
N ILE A 612 -17.42 7.21 0.07
CA ILE A 612 -17.79 8.33 -0.79
C ILE A 612 -16.56 8.80 -1.57
N ILE A 613 -16.51 8.53 -2.87
CA ILE A 613 -15.49 9.15 -3.72
C ILE A 613 -15.83 10.63 -3.93
N THR A 614 -14.82 11.50 -3.93
CA THR A 614 -14.97 12.96 -4.04
C THR A 614 -13.84 13.50 -4.92
N GLN A 615 -14.15 14.37 -5.87
CA GLN A 615 -13.18 15.17 -6.64
C GLN A 615 -13.77 16.55 -6.96
N THR A 616 -12.91 17.58 -6.97
CA THR A 616 -13.25 18.94 -7.40
C THR A 616 -12.68 19.20 -8.78
N TYR A 617 -13.54 19.55 -9.73
CA TYR A 617 -13.15 19.93 -11.09
C TYR A 617 -13.11 21.45 -11.20
N LEU A 618 -12.02 21.98 -11.75
CA LEU A 618 -11.68 23.40 -11.76
C LEU A 618 -11.48 23.93 -13.21
N PRO A 619 -12.52 23.92 -14.07
CA PRO A 619 -12.39 24.35 -15.46
C PRO A 619 -12.26 25.88 -15.60
N ASN A 620 -11.38 26.31 -16.49
CA ASN A 620 -11.19 27.71 -16.92
C ASN A 620 -10.83 28.70 -15.80
N LEU A 621 -10.10 28.24 -14.77
CA LEU A 621 -9.55 29.12 -13.73
C LEU A 621 -8.17 29.67 -14.08
N TYR A 622 -7.82 30.79 -13.45
CA TYR A 622 -6.49 31.38 -13.45
C TYR A 622 -6.27 32.03 -12.07
N HIS A 623 -5.51 31.37 -11.19
CA HIS A 623 -5.20 31.87 -9.85
C HIS A 623 -3.72 32.21 -9.69
N ALA A 624 -3.42 33.15 -8.79
CA ALA A 624 -2.04 33.52 -8.50
C ALA A 624 -1.33 32.50 -7.58
N PHE A 625 -2.04 31.51 -7.05
CA PHE A 625 -1.59 30.62 -5.98
C PHE A 625 -2.09 29.17 -6.15
N PRO A 626 -1.43 28.20 -5.49
CA PRO A 626 -1.97 26.85 -5.28
C PRO A 626 -3.40 26.88 -4.75
N ILE A 627 -4.21 25.91 -5.17
CA ILE A 627 -5.63 25.81 -4.85
C ILE A 627 -5.84 24.75 -3.76
N VAL A 628 -6.61 25.08 -2.73
CA VAL A 628 -7.08 24.14 -1.70
C VAL A 628 -8.60 24.04 -1.80
N SER A 629 -9.13 22.90 -2.24
CA SER A 629 -10.56 22.61 -2.18
C SER A 629 -10.89 21.93 -0.84
N ILE A 630 -11.86 22.49 -0.12
CA ILE A 630 -12.46 21.91 1.07
C ILE A 630 -13.90 21.52 0.72
N VAL A 631 -14.20 20.24 0.88
CA VAL A 631 -15.53 19.67 0.65
C VAL A 631 -16.06 19.09 1.94
N THR A 632 -17.32 19.39 2.25
CA THR A 632 -18.06 18.80 3.38
C THR A 632 -19.53 18.74 3.03
N ASP A 633 -20.31 17.98 3.81
CA ASP A 633 -21.76 18.13 3.77
C ASP A 633 -22.16 19.59 4.11
N PRO A 634 -23.05 20.24 3.33
CA PRO A 634 -23.47 21.62 3.55
C PRO A 634 -24.04 21.89 4.95
N ASP A 635 -24.67 20.91 5.62
CA ASP A 635 -25.21 21.10 6.97
C ASP A 635 -24.12 21.35 8.01
N GLU A 636 -22.92 20.81 7.82
CA GLU A 636 -21.78 21.07 8.71
C GLU A 636 -21.28 22.53 8.61
N LEU A 637 -21.57 23.22 7.50
CA LEU A 637 -21.26 24.64 7.29
C LEU A 637 -22.43 25.54 7.72
N TRP A 638 -23.64 25.21 7.27
CA TRP A 638 -24.76 26.17 7.15
C TRP A 638 -26.03 25.77 7.91
N SER A 639 -26.04 24.63 8.62
CA SER A 639 -27.18 24.27 9.47
C SER A 639 -27.55 25.43 10.41
N ALA A 640 -28.84 25.76 10.45
CA ALA A 640 -29.39 26.87 11.22
C ALA A 640 -29.18 26.74 12.74
N GLU A 641 -28.90 25.53 13.23
CA GLU A 641 -28.71 25.23 14.66
C GLU A 641 -27.23 25.00 15.01
N ARG A 642 -26.46 24.36 14.12
CA ARG A 642 -25.12 23.81 14.44
C ARG A 642 -24.03 24.03 13.38
N GLY A 643 -24.32 24.76 12.31
CA GLY A 643 -23.40 24.98 11.19
C GLY A 643 -22.19 25.84 11.59
N MET A 644 -20.99 25.42 11.18
CA MET A 644 -19.76 26.07 11.66
C MET A 644 -19.58 27.51 11.17
N LEU A 645 -20.27 27.93 10.11
CA LEU A 645 -20.24 29.28 9.55
C LEU A 645 -21.53 30.08 9.83
N THR A 646 -22.54 29.44 10.42
CA THR A 646 -23.83 30.05 10.74
C THR A 646 -23.69 31.15 11.80
N VAL A 647 -24.20 32.35 11.51
CA VAL A 647 -24.20 33.50 12.42
C VAL A 647 -25.15 33.29 13.59
N GLY A 648 -26.38 32.87 13.31
CA GLY A 648 -27.45 32.65 14.30
C GLY A 648 -28.33 33.89 14.55
N PRO A 649 -29.54 33.71 15.11
CA PRO A 649 -30.42 34.82 15.48
C PRO A 649 -29.97 35.50 16.78
N ASN A 650 -30.22 36.81 16.89
CA ASN A 650 -29.99 37.61 18.11
C ASN A 650 -28.51 37.83 18.54
N VAL A 651 -27.60 37.98 17.57
CA VAL A 651 -26.19 38.30 17.81
C VAL A 651 -26.01 39.68 18.46
N ASP A 652 -25.27 39.72 19.57
CA ASP A 652 -24.80 40.94 20.22
C ASP A 652 -23.47 41.39 19.56
N LYS A 653 -23.57 42.45 18.74
CA LYS A 653 -22.43 43.10 18.05
C LYS A 653 -21.89 44.35 18.77
N THR A 654 -22.24 44.59 20.04
CA THR A 654 -21.83 45.82 20.76
C THR A 654 -20.32 45.93 21.00
N LYS A 655 -19.62 44.81 21.05
CA LYS A 655 -18.15 44.72 21.09
C LYS A 655 -17.66 43.36 20.64
N LEU A 656 -16.39 43.29 20.23
CA LEU A 656 -15.70 42.02 19.99
C LEU A 656 -15.25 41.37 21.30
N PRO A 657 -15.20 40.03 21.40
CA PRO A 657 -15.85 39.09 20.47
C PRO A 657 -17.38 39.18 20.57
N PHE A 658 -18.08 39.07 19.43
CA PHE A 658 -19.55 39.04 19.41
C PHE A 658 -20.09 37.86 20.24
N LYS A 659 -21.32 38.01 20.76
CA LYS A 659 -21.99 36.98 21.57
C LYS A 659 -23.26 36.47 20.90
N ASN A 660 -23.76 35.33 21.40
CA ASN A 660 -24.96 34.65 20.91
C ASN A 660 -24.83 34.20 19.44
N THR A 661 -23.65 33.70 19.05
CA THR A 661 -23.34 33.32 17.67
C THR A 661 -23.08 31.82 17.54
N ILE A 662 -23.69 31.17 16.56
CA ILE A 662 -23.62 29.71 16.37
C ILE A 662 -22.20 29.26 15.97
N TYR A 663 -21.50 29.99 15.09
CA TYR A 663 -20.11 29.69 14.71
C TYR A 663 -19.10 29.70 15.87
N ARG A 664 -19.37 30.42 16.98
CA ARG A 664 -18.49 30.41 18.17
C ARG A 664 -18.72 29.19 19.05
N GLU A 665 -19.97 28.77 19.16
CA GLU A 665 -20.40 27.63 19.97
C GLU A 665 -20.02 26.30 19.28
N PHE A 666 -20.43 26.14 18.03
CA PHE A 666 -20.27 24.87 17.29
C PHE A 666 -19.08 24.86 16.34
N GLY A 667 -18.60 26.01 15.86
CA GLY A 667 -17.64 26.04 14.76
C GLY A 667 -16.25 25.51 15.10
N LYS A 668 -15.86 25.44 16.38
CA LYS A 668 -14.59 24.82 16.80
C LYS A 668 -14.65 23.29 16.93
N ILE A 669 -15.84 22.68 16.92
CA ILE A 669 -16.03 21.23 16.96
C ILE A 669 -15.48 20.64 15.65
N ALA A 670 -14.74 19.54 15.75
CA ALA A 670 -14.17 18.89 14.57
C ALA A 670 -15.29 18.21 13.76
N ARG A 671 -15.38 18.52 12.47
CA ARG A 671 -16.33 17.94 11.50
C ARG A 671 -15.59 17.11 10.46
N PRO A 672 -16.22 16.06 9.89
CA PRO A 672 -15.66 15.37 8.73
C PRO A 672 -15.58 16.31 7.53
N GLY A 673 -14.60 16.10 6.66
CA GLY A 673 -14.50 16.77 5.38
C GLY A 673 -13.57 16.00 4.43
N TYR A 674 -13.40 16.53 3.24
CA TYR A 674 -12.45 16.07 2.23
C TYR A 674 -11.60 17.28 1.79
N VAL A 675 -10.31 17.07 1.60
CA VAL A 675 -9.39 18.12 1.14
C VAL A 675 -8.62 17.65 -0.08
N GLU A 676 -8.59 18.53 -1.07
CA GLU A 676 -7.75 18.41 -2.26
C GLU A 676 -6.84 19.63 -2.32
N ILE A 677 -5.54 19.42 -2.59
CA ILE A 677 -4.59 20.52 -2.82
C ILE A 677 -3.99 20.35 -4.20
N TYR A 678 -3.96 21.43 -4.97
CA TYR A 678 -3.37 21.51 -6.30
C TYR A 678 -2.25 22.54 -6.30
N ASP A 679 -1.07 22.18 -6.82
CA ASP A 679 0.05 23.13 -7.00
C ASP A 679 -0.21 24.09 -8.19
N LYS A 680 0.76 24.97 -8.51
CA LYS A 680 0.60 25.95 -9.60
C LYS A 680 0.65 25.33 -10.99
N GLU A 681 1.17 24.12 -11.07
CA GLU A 681 1.33 23.32 -12.27
C GLU A 681 0.07 22.44 -12.52
N GLY A 682 -0.88 22.45 -11.58
CA GLY A 682 -2.13 21.69 -11.64
C GLY A 682 -2.00 20.23 -11.19
N ASN A 683 -0.90 19.86 -10.52
CA ASN A 683 -0.75 18.53 -9.94
C ASN A 683 -1.49 18.43 -8.61
N GLN A 684 -2.13 17.29 -8.38
CA GLN A 684 -2.79 16.98 -7.12
C GLN A 684 -1.74 16.57 -6.08
N VAL A 685 -1.55 17.41 -5.07
CA VAL A 685 -0.60 17.25 -3.96
C VAL A 685 -1.21 16.40 -2.84
N ILE A 686 -2.50 16.57 -2.57
CA ILE A 686 -3.29 15.80 -1.60
C ILE A 686 -4.68 15.57 -2.19
N SER A 687 -5.28 14.39 -1.92
CA SER A 687 -6.71 14.13 -2.10
C SER A 687 -7.16 13.10 -1.06
N GLN A 688 -7.67 13.53 0.10
CA GLN A 688 -8.17 12.61 1.13
C GLN A 688 -9.20 13.23 2.08
N GLY A 689 -9.93 12.36 2.78
CA GLY A 689 -10.77 12.77 3.90
C GLY A 689 -9.94 13.26 5.10
N MET A 690 -10.51 14.18 5.86
CA MET A 690 -9.86 14.86 6.97
C MET A 690 -10.86 15.27 8.07
N GLU A 691 -10.37 15.69 9.23
CA GLU A 691 -11.16 16.49 10.18
C GLU A 691 -10.79 17.97 10.03
N PHE A 692 -11.79 18.85 10.11
CA PHE A 692 -11.56 20.29 10.16
C PHE A 692 -12.54 21.02 11.09
N GLY A 693 -12.26 22.30 11.32
CA GLY A 693 -13.15 23.21 12.03
C GLY A 693 -12.51 24.59 12.13
N LEU A 694 -13.13 25.50 12.87
CA LEU A 694 -12.63 26.86 13.02
C LEU A 694 -11.51 26.99 14.06
N GLN A 695 -10.63 27.97 13.84
CA GLN A 695 -9.60 28.42 14.78
C GLN A 695 -9.63 29.96 14.89
N GLY A 696 -9.23 30.48 16.05
CA GLY A 696 -9.21 31.91 16.37
C GLY A 696 -10.01 32.27 17.62
N GLN A 697 -10.07 33.57 17.91
CA GLN A 697 -10.88 34.15 19.00
C GLN A 697 -11.56 35.44 18.53
N TYR A 698 -10.81 36.53 18.34
CA TYR A 698 -11.33 37.78 17.77
C TYR A 698 -11.63 37.61 16.27
N SER A 699 -10.67 37.06 15.53
CA SER A 699 -10.76 36.73 14.10
C SER A 699 -11.91 35.78 13.69
N LEU A 700 -12.68 35.22 14.64
CA LEU A 700 -13.90 34.47 14.35
C LEU A 700 -15.08 35.36 13.96
N ASP A 701 -15.12 36.64 14.36
CA ASP A 701 -16.20 37.54 13.91
C ASP A 701 -16.01 37.96 12.45
N MET A 702 -14.77 37.90 11.94
CA MET A 702 -14.43 38.23 10.55
C MET A 702 -15.27 37.38 9.58
N PRO A 703 -15.80 37.94 8.48
CA PRO A 703 -16.67 37.20 7.55
C PRO A 703 -16.02 35.90 7.07
N GLN A 704 -14.82 36.01 6.49
CA GLN A 704 -13.95 34.89 6.15
C GLN A 704 -13.31 34.31 7.44
N LYS A 705 -13.63 33.06 7.78
CA LYS A 705 -13.14 32.37 9.00
C LYS A 705 -11.83 31.62 8.74
N THR A 706 -10.97 31.49 9.76
CA THR A 706 -9.78 30.60 9.74
C THR A 706 -10.19 29.14 9.96
N PHE A 707 -9.71 28.23 9.11
CA PHE A 707 -9.88 26.77 9.29
C PHE A 707 -8.61 26.10 9.79
N LYS A 708 -8.74 25.21 10.77
CA LYS A 708 -7.73 24.20 11.16
C LYS A 708 -8.09 22.89 10.46
N VAL A 709 -7.13 22.27 9.76
CA VAL A 709 -7.33 21.02 9.01
C VAL A 709 -6.36 19.96 9.54
N ARG A 710 -6.81 18.72 9.74
CA ARG A 710 -6.01 17.63 10.32
C ARG A 710 -6.33 16.28 9.65
N ALA A 711 -5.27 15.54 9.31
CA ALA A 711 -5.37 14.17 8.82
C ALA A 711 -5.79 13.23 9.95
N LYS A 712 -6.64 12.24 9.66
CA LYS A 712 -7.19 11.30 10.65
C LYS A 712 -7.51 9.97 9.98
N ALA A 713 -7.13 8.87 10.62
CA ALA A 713 -7.35 7.53 10.08
C ALA A 713 -8.84 7.27 9.75
N LYS A 714 -9.74 7.84 10.56
CA LYS A 714 -11.20 7.83 10.33
C LYS A 714 -11.69 8.34 8.98
N TYR A 715 -10.94 9.23 8.33
CA TYR A 715 -11.37 9.85 7.09
C TYR A 715 -10.41 9.60 5.91
N GLY A 716 -9.19 9.14 6.17
CA GLY A 716 -8.16 8.90 5.15
C GLY A 716 -6.88 8.36 5.80
N SER A 717 -5.71 8.74 5.30
CA SER A 717 -4.44 8.41 5.93
C SER A 717 -4.27 9.11 7.29
N ARG A 718 -3.43 8.51 8.15
CA ARG A 718 -3.10 9.06 9.48
C ARG A 718 -2.42 10.44 9.39
N TYR A 719 -1.69 10.70 8.31
CA TYR A 719 -1.00 11.96 8.01
C TYR A 719 -1.37 12.44 6.59
N PHE A 720 -0.99 13.67 6.27
CA PHE A 720 -0.91 14.17 4.91
C PHE A 720 0.51 13.87 4.39
N GLU A 721 0.65 12.88 3.51
CA GLU A 721 1.93 12.46 2.92
C GLU A 721 2.34 13.38 1.76
N ALA A 722 2.57 14.67 2.06
CA ALA A 722 2.98 15.66 1.08
C ALA A 722 3.84 16.79 1.67
N ALA A 723 4.73 17.34 0.84
CA ALA A 723 5.46 18.58 1.13
C ALA A 723 4.52 19.80 0.97
N LEU A 724 3.94 20.27 2.07
CA LEU A 724 2.98 21.38 2.06
C LEU A 724 3.63 22.77 1.93
N PHE A 725 4.89 22.91 2.35
CA PHE A 725 5.63 24.17 2.42
C PHE A 725 7.00 24.00 1.77
N GLU A 726 7.28 24.78 0.73
CA GLU A 726 8.49 24.67 -0.11
C GLU A 726 9.76 25.11 0.65
N ASP A 727 9.59 25.91 1.71
CA ASP A 727 10.61 26.42 2.63
C ASP A 727 10.77 25.55 3.89
N ARG A 728 10.27 24.31 3.89
CA ARG A 728 10.42 23.34 4.99
C ARG A 728 10.84 21.97 4.44
N PRO A 729 11.70 21.20 5.14
CA PRO A 729 12.20 19.91 4.64
C PRO A 729 11.24 18.73 4.86
N PHE A 730 9.99 18.99 5.29
CA PHE A 730 9.08 17.93 5.73
C PHE A 730 8.23 17.37 4.58
N THR A 731 8.20 16.05 4.46
CA THR A 731 7.40 15.33 3.45
C THR A 731 6.06 14.82 3.97
N GLN A 732 5.78 14.98 5.28
CA GLN A 732 4.55 14.56 5.93
C GLN A 732 4.07 15.63 6.92
N TYR A 733 2.76 15.79 7.09
CA TYR A 733 2.16 16.71 8.07
C TYR A 733 0.93 16.10 8.74
N LYS A 734 0.79 16.26 10.06
CA LYS A 734 -0.46 15.89 10.75
C LYS A 734 -1.58 16.91 10.55
N SER A 735 -1.24 18.19 10.45
CA SER A 735 -2.22 19.28 10.33
C SER A 735 -1.63 20.61 9.86
N PHE A 736 -2.46 21.42 9.22
CA PHE A 736 -2.15 22.78 8.80
C PHE A 736 -3.32 23.72 9.12
N VAL A 737 -3.12 25.03 8.93
CA VAL A 737 -4.14 26.05 9.14
C VAL A 737 -4.29 26.87 7.87
N LEU A 738 -5.53 27.00 7.38
CA LEU A 738 -5.90 28.02 6.39
C LEU A 738 -6.24 29.28 7.20
N ARG A 739 -5.24 30.12 7.48
CA ARG A 739 -5.37 31.34 8.29
C ARG A 739 -5.88 32.49 7.41
N ASN A 740 -6.99 33.09 7.81
CA ASN A 740 -7.56 34.29 7.16
C ASN A 740 -6.70 35.56 7.34
N SER A 741 -5.50 35.44 7.92
CA SER A 741 -4.61 36.50 8.46
C SER A 741 -5.00 37.07 9.84
N GLY A 742 -5.83 36.36 10.62
CA GLY A 742 -6.10 36.75 12.02
C GLY A 742 -6.86 38.07 12.12
N ASN A 743 -6.37 39.00 12.94
CA ASN A 743 -6.84 40.38 13.00
C ASN A 743 -6.31 41.22 11.81
N ASP A 744 -5.11 40.92 11.29
CA ASP A 744 -4.56 41.57 10.09
C ASP A 744 -5.32 41.19 8.80
N CYS A 745 -6.31 40.29 8.88
CA CYS A 745 -7.24 40.04 7.78
C CYS A 745 -7.99 41.32 7.33
N ALA A 746 -8.14 42.28 8.26
CA ALA A 746 -8.75 43.58 8.05
C ALA A 746 -7.76 44.66 7.57
N TRP A 747 -6.45 44.37 7.46
CA TRP A 747 -5.43 45.33 7.05
C TRP A 747 -4.57 44.85 5.87
N THR A 748 -3.42 44.24 6.11
CA THR A 748 -2.47 43.86 5.04
C THR A 748 -2.68 42.44 4.52
N ARG A 749 -3.38 41.61 5.29
CA ARG A 749 -3.61 40.17 5.03
C ARG A 749 -2.34 39.32 4.94
N MET A 750 -1.22 39.79 5.50
CA MET A 750 0.07 39.08 5.45
C MET A 750 1.03 39.36 6.61
N ASN A 751 0.71 40.22 7.58
CA ASN A 751 1.68 40.72 8.57
C ASN A 751 2.32 39.62 9.45
N ASP A 752 1.54 38.62 9.87
CA ASP A 752 2.02 37.44 10.60
C ASP A 752 2.94 36.54 9.73
N GLY A 753 2.59 36.37 8.45
CA GLY A 753 3.39 35.61 7.48
C GLY A 753 4.70 36.32 7.14
N PHE A 754 4.66 37.64 6.99
CA PHE A 754 5.80 38.50 6.71
C PHE A 754 6.84 38.45 7.82
N GLN A 755 6.42 38.54 9.09
CA GLN A 755 7.35 38.44 10.22
C GLN A 755 7.97 37.03 10.33
N GLY A 756 7.23 35.97 10.02
CA GLY A 756 7.80 34.63 9.85
C GLY A 756 8.88 34.61 8.76
N ARG A 757 8.57 35.17 7.58
CA ARG A 757 9.51 35.25 6.46
C ARG A 757 10.75 36.10 6.78
N LEU A 758 10.67 37.14 7.60
CA LEU A 758 11.85 37.86 8.08
C LEU A 758 12.78 36.97 8.92
N ILE A 759 12.24 36.02 9.71
CA ILE A 759 13.03 35.07 10.50
C ILE A 759 13.65 34.01 9.58
N ASP A 760 12.90 33.46 8.62
CA ASP A 760 13.46 32.59 7.57
C ASP A 760 14.64 33.28 6.86
N ARG A 761 14.44 34.53 6.39
CA ARG A 761 15.46 35.31 5.69
C ARG A 761 16.67 35.65 6.59
N PHE A 762 16.46 35.91 7.88
CA PHE A 762 17.54 36.11 8.86
C PHE A 762 18.39 34.84 8.97
N ASN A 763 17.77 33.67 9.11
CA ASN A 763 18.47 32.39 9.21
C ASN A 763 19.29 32.04 7.95
N GLU A 764 18.88 32.51 6.77
CA GLU A 764 19.62 32.30 5.53
C GLU A 764 20.87 33.19 5.37
N ILE A 765 20.96 34.34 6.05
CA ILE A 765 22.03 35.33 5.83
C ILE A 765 22.87 35.67 7.08
N SER A 766 22.38 35.33 8.27
CA SER A 766 23.08 35.54 9.53
C SER A 766 24.14 34.47 9.75
N GLU A 767 25.33 34.87 10.21
CA GLU A 767 26.35 33.93 10.73
C GLU A 767 25.92 33.28 12.06
N SER A 768 24.86 33.81 12.68
CA SER A 768 24.27 33.37 13.94
C SER A 768 22.74 33.18 13.73
N PRO A 769 22.29 32.11 13.05
CA PRO A 769 20.86 31.83 12.86
C PRO A 769 20.16 31.56 14.21
N THR A 770 18.82 31.55 14.21
CA THR A 770 18.00 31.26 15.39
C THR A 770 17.35 29.89 15.33
N ASP A 771 17.39 29.18 16.47
CA ASP A 771 16.68 27.93 16.72
C ASP A 771 15.24 28.17 17.26
N VAL A 772 14.72 29.40 17.19
CA VAL A 772 13.34 29.71 17.55
C VAL A 772 12.38 29.27 16.45
N ILE A 773 11.75 28.12 16.69
CA ILE A 773 10.80 27.50 15.76
C ILE A 773 9.57 28.39 15.54
N HIS A 774 9.14 28.50 14.28
CA HIS A 774 8.08 29.41 13.85
C HIS A 774 7.38 28.88 12.58
N GLN A 775 6.15 29.33 12.35
CA GLN A 775 5.30 28.83 11.26
C GLN A 775 5.80 29.25 9.87
N ALA A 776 5.90 28.30 8.94
CA ALA A 776 6.05 28.56 7.50
C ALA A 776 4.85 29.34 6.92
N TRP A 777 5.06 30.01 5.78
CA TRP A 777 4.04 30.83 5.11
C TRP A 777 3.87 30.42 3.64
N ARG A 778 2.64 30.09 3.24
CA ARG A 778 2.30 29.85 1.83
C ARG A 778 0.94 30.48 1.49
N PRO A 779 0.87 31.49 0.60
CA PRO A 779 -0.41 32.01 0.14
C PRO A 779 -1.12 30.98 -0.76
N VAL A 780 -2.42 30.80 -0.56
CA VAL A 780 -3.26 29.83 -1.29
C VAL A 780 -4.63 30.43 -1.62
N VAL A 781 -5.27 29.90 -2.66
CA VAL A 781 -6.69 30.13 -2.94
C VAL A 781 -7.50 29.00 -2.35
N VAL A 782 -8.55 29.31 -1.59
CA VAL A 782 -9.46 28.30 -1.05
C VAL A 782 -10.75 28.25 -1.86
N TYR A 783 -11.20 27.04 -2.17
CA TYR A 783 -12.56 26.74 -2.59
C TYR A 783 -13.28 25.98 -1.47
N LEU A 784 -14.54 26.31 -1.21
CA LEU A 784 -15.39 25.65 -0.21
C LEU A 784 -16.67 25.16 -0.88
N ASN A 785 -16.87 23.84 -0.92
CA ASN A 785 -17.93 23.18 -1.70
C ASN A 785 -18.05 23.75 -3.14
N GLY A 786 -16.91 23.88 -3.83
CA GLY A 786 -16.84 24.40 -5.21
C GLY A 786 -17.06 25.91 -5.35
N THR A 787 -17.28 26.65 -4.27
CA THR A 787 -17.40 28.12 -4.28
C THR A 787 -16.05 28.76 -3.97
N TYR A 788 -15.63 29.76 -4.76
CA TYR A 788 -14.42 30.54 -4.49
C TYR A 788 -14.53 31.24 -3.13
N TRP A 789 -13.61 30.93 -2.22
CA TRP A 789 -13.60 31.37 -0.82
C TRP A 789 -12.49 32.39 -0.53
N GLY A 790 -11.65 32.69 -1.53
CA GLY A 790 -10.66 33.76 -1.49
C GLY A 790 -9.26 33.34 -1.04
N HIS A 791 -8.35 34.32 -1.06
CA HIS A 791 -7.01 34.21 -0.50
C HIS A 791 -7.02 33.80 0.98
N TYR A 792 -6.14 32.86 1.32
CA TYR A 792 -5.74 32.48 2.67
C TYR A 792 -4.21 32.38 2.77
N ASN A 793 -3.69 32.60 3.98
CA ASN A 793 -2.34 32.19 4.32
C ASN A 793 -2.40 30.76 4.87
N MET A 794 -1.92 29.79 4.11
CA MET A 794 -1.65 28.47 4.67
C MET A 794 -0.43 28.59 5.61
N ARG A 795 -0.56 28.02 6.81
CA ARG A 795 0.45 28.04 7.87
C ARG A 795 0.57 26.64 8.48
N GLU A 796 1.76 26.27 8.94
CA GLU A 796 1.92 25.09 9.79
C GLU A 796 1.04 25.21 11.04
N ARG A 797 0.45 24.12 11.53
CA ARG A 797 -0.36 24.21 12.76
C ARG A 797 0.53 24.05 13.99
N VAL A 798 0.76 25.14 14.72
CA VAL A 798 1.42 25.06 16.04
C VAL A 798 0.58 24.21 16.98
N ASP A 799 1.03 22.97 17.17
CA ASP A 799 0.68 22.04 18.24
C ASP A 799 1.88 21.07 18.42
N ARG A 800 1.71 20.01 19.20
CA ARG A 800 2.78 19.05 19.49
C ARG A 800 3.34 18.31 18.28
N PHE A 801 2.58 18.19 17.19
CA PHE A 801 3.10 17.61 15.94
C PHE A 801 4.07 18.57 15.24
N PHE A 802 3.78 19.86 15.23
CA PHE A 802 4.71 20.89 14.75
C PHE A 802 6.01 20.90 15.56
N VAL A 803 5.92 20.86 16.89
CA VAL A 803 7.11 20.75 17.75
C VAL A 803 7.91 19.48 17.46
N ALA A 804 7.24 18.33 17.31
CA ALA A 804 7.91 17.07 16.97
C ALA A 804 8.69 17.18 15.64
N GLN A 805 8.08 17.72 14.58
CA GLN A 805 8.73 17.87 13.28
C GLN A 805 9.96 18.80 13.34
N HIS A 806 9.85 19.94 14.02
CA HIS A 806 10.96 20.91 14.12
C HIS A 806 12.09 20.44 15.05
N GLU A 807 11.80 19.62 16.06
CA GLU A 807 12.80 18.94 16.91
C GLU A 807 13.32 17.60 16.31
N GLY A 808 12.94 17.27 15.08
CA GLY A 808 13.41 16.05 14.38
C GLY A 808 12.88 14.73 14.93
N LEU A 809 11.79 14.76 15.71
CA LEU A 809 11.09 13.60 16.23
C LEU A 809 10.10 13.04 15.20
N ASP A 810 9.89 11.72 15.21
CA ASP A 810 8.80 11.12 14.45
C ASP A 810 7.43 11.59 14.95
N LEU A 811 6.45 11.71 14.05
CA LEU A 811 5.10 12.18 14.37
C LEU A 811 4.33 11.26 15.34
N SER A 812 4.74 10.00 15.52
CA SER A 812 4.22 9.12 16.57
C SER A 812 4.72 9.48 17.98
N MET A 813 5.90 10.12 18.08
CA MET A 813 6.50 10.57 19.35
C MET A 813 5.99 11.94 19.82
N ALA A 814 5.03 12.55 19.12
CA ALA A 814 4.55 13.90 19.39
C ALA A 814 3.86 14.08 20.77
N ASP A 815 3.55 12.99 21.47
CA ASP A 815 3.02 13.01 22.84
C ASP A 815 4.15 13.12 23.91
N ASN A 816 5.42 12.99 23.52
CA ASN A 816 6.60 12.98 24.40
C ASN A 816 7.08 14.39 24.84
N MET A 817 6.15 15.28 25.16
CA MET A 817 6.44 16.67 25.54
C MET A 817 5.35 17.28 26.42
N ASP A 818 5.65 18.45 26.97
CA ASP A 818 4.71 19.37 27.62
C ASP A 818 4.68 20.69 26.83
N ILE A 819 3.51 21.30 26.67
CA ILE A 819 3.32 22.57 25.94
C ILE A 819 2.39 23.47 26.75
N LEU A 820 2.85 24.69 27.00
CA LEU A 820 2.14 25.72 27.74
C LEU A 820 1.93 26.98 26.88
N GLU A 821 0.91 27.77 27.21
CA GLU A 821 0.61 29.07 26.61
C GLU A 821 0.42 30.17 27.66
N ALA A 822 0.51 31.44 27.23
CA ALA A 822 0.42 32.62 28.10
C ALA A 822 1.33 32.49 29.35
N SER A 823 0.81 32.74 30.55
CA SER A 823 1.58 32.63 31.81
C SER A 823 1.62 31.19 32.39
N GLY A 824 1.69 30.15 31.55
CA GLY A 824 1.79 28.74 31.99
C GLY A 824 0.48 27.96 32.02
N LYS A 825 -0.48 28.30 31.15
CA LYS A 825 -1.71 27.51 30.94
C LYS A 825 -1.39 26.27 30.10
N VAL A 826 -1.91 25.10 30.46
CA VAL A 826 -1.68 23.85 29.71
C VAL A 826 -2.35 23.90 28.34
N VAL A 827 -1.55 23.64 27.29
CA VAL A 827 -2.02 23.28 25.93
C VAL A 827 -1.94 21.77 25.75
N TYR A 828 -0.86 21.15 26.24
CA TYR A 828 -0.65 19.70 26.23
C TYR A 828 0.28 19.29 27.39
N GLY A 829 0.09 18.11 27.97
CA GLY A 829 0.94 17.58 29.02
C GLY A 829 0.79 18.26 30.39
N SER A 830 1.90 18.46 31.08
CA SER A 830 2.05 18.90 32.47
C SER A 830 2.54 20.36 32.58
N LYS A 831 2.19 21.06 33.66
CA LYS A 831 2.71 22.41 34.00
C LYS A 831 3.47 22.45 35.31
N GLU A 832 3.59 21.32 36.00
CA GLU A 832 3.99 21.23 37.40
C GLU A 832 5.43 21.72 37.57
N GLU A 833 6.38 21.20 36.77
CA GLU A 833 7.78 21.64 36.78
C GLU A 833 7.92 23.14 36.46
N TYR A 834 7.21 23.65 35.44
CA TYR A 834 7.25 25.06 35.08
C TYR A 834 6.71 25.95 36.20
N SER A 835 5.63 25.53 36.86
CA SER A 835 5.01 26.25 37.97
C SER A 835 5.94 26.32 39.18
N GLU A 836 6.64 25.23 39.50
CA GLU A 836 7.66 25.18 40.55
C GLU A 836 8.88 26.02 40.20
N MET A 837 9.36 25.94 38.96
CA MET A 837 10.46 26.76 38.44
C MET A 837 10.15 28.24 38.61
N ILE A 838 9.04 28.73 38.05
CA ILE A 838 8.67 30.15 38.13
C ILE A 838 8.48 30.60 39.58
N LYS A 839 7.89 29.75 40.45
CA LYS A 839 7.76 30.05 41.89
C LYS A 839 9.12 30.25 42.57
N LYS A 840 10.10 29.38 42.30
CA LYS A 840 11.46 29.53 42.85
C LYS A 840 12.20 30.71 42.23
N VAL A 841 12.11 30.92 40.91
CA VAL A 841 12.79 32.02 40.22
C VAL A 841 12.29 33.39 40.71
N LYS A 842 11.00 33.55 41.05
CA LYS A 842 10.47 34.77 41.69
C LYS A 842 11.13 35.11 43.03
N GLN A 843 11.66 34.12 43.74
CA GLN A 843 12.32 34.27 45.05
C GLN A 843 13.86 34.33 44.93
N SER A 844 14.41 33.96 43.77
CA SER A 844 15.85 33.88 43.50
C SER A 844 16.51 35.24 43.25
N SER A 845 17.84 35.30 43.30
CA SER A 845 18.64 36.50 42.97
C SER A 845 19.85 36.15 42.09
N PRO A 846 19.65 35.70 40.83
CA PRO A 846 20.71 35.24 39.92
C PRO A 846 21.79 36.30 39.60
N GLY A 847 21.48 37.59 39.77
CA GLY A 847 22.48 38.67 39.70
C GLY A 847 23.50 38.69 40.85
N LYS A 848 23.26 37.93 41.92
CA LYS A 848 24.11 37.89 43.13
C LYS A 848 24.46 36.48 43.60
N ASN A 849 23.82 35.46 43.04
CA ASN A 849 23.95 34.06 43.45
C ASN A 849 24.05 33.16 42.21
N GLN A 850 25.23 32.59 42.00
CA GLN A 850 25.52 31.71 40.86
C GLN A 850 24.59 30.49 40.82
N ASN A 851 24.28 29.89 41.98
CA ASN A 851 23.40 28.72 42.06
C ASN A 851 21.94 29.04 41.64
N ASP A 852 21.52 30.30 41.78
CA ASP A 852 20.20 30.76 41.33
C ASP A 852 20.17 30.94 39.80
N LEU A 853 21.27 31.40 39.21
CA LEU A 853 21.43 31.48 37.75
C LEU A 853 21.47 30.07 37.15
N GLU A 854 22.30 29.18 37.70
CA GLU A 854 22.42 27.77 37.27
C GLU A 854 21.06 27.05 37.33
N TYR A 855 20.28 27.27 38.39
CA TYR A 855 18.93 26.71 38.50
C TYR A 855 18.01 27.11 37.34
N ILE A 856 18.15 28.32 36.78
CA ILE A 856 17.41 28.79 35.61
C ILE A 856 17.99 28.18 34.33
N THR A 857 19.32 28.29 34.12
CA THR A 857 19.99 27.83 32.89
C THR A 857 19.92 26.33 32.68
N ASP A 858 19.74 25.55 33.75
CA ASP A 858 19.53 24.09 33.68
C ASP A 858 18.12 23.71 33.18
N ARG A 859 17.14 24.62 33.28
CA ARG A 859 15.73 24.35 32.99
C ARG A 859 15.22 25.01 31.73
N ILE A 860 15.77 26.15 31.35
CA ILE A 860 15.37 26.87 30.13
C ILE A 860 16.55 26.94 29.15
N ASP A 861 16.23 26.89 27.87
CA ASP A 861 17.17 27.21 26.82
C ASP A 861 17.27 28.76 26.74
N VAL A 862 18.35 29.31 27.31
CA VAL A 862 18.53 30.77 27.42
C VAL A 862 18.78 31.41 26.06
N ASP A 863 19.45 30.71 25.15
CA ASP A 863 19.72 31.21 23.80
C ASP A 863 18.41 31.31 23.01
N ASN A 864 17.64 30.22 22.94
CA ASN A 864 16.30 30.25 22.34
C ASN A 864 15.36 31.27 23.01
N TYR A 865 15.40 31.43 24.34
CA TYR A 865 14.57 32.42 25.03
C TYR A 865 15.00 33.87 24.75
N PHE A 866 16.31 34.14 24.67
CA PHE A 866 16.82 35.47 24.32
C PHE A 866 16.52 35.82 22.88
N ASP A 867 16.59 34.88 21.95
CA ASP A 867 16.17 35.05 20.55
C ASP A 867 14.68 35.39 20.46
N TYR A 868 13.83 34.61 21.14
CA TYR A 868 12.39 34.86 21.20
C TYR A 868 12.09 36.28 21.72
N MET A 869 12.72 36.66 22.83
CA MET A 869 12.57 38.00 23.41
C MET A 869 13.14 39.10 22.51
N ALA A 870 14.23 38.84 21.78
CA ALA A 870 14.87 39.80 20.88
C ALA A 870 13.99 40.09 19.66
N ILE A 871 13.44 39.05 19.03
CA ILE A 871 12.56 39.16 17.87
C ILE A 871 11.25 39.88 18.25
N GLU A 872 10.57 39.44 19.33
CA GLU A 872 9.34 40.08 19.80
C GLU A 872 9.57 41.55 20.22
N MET A 873 10.70 41.83 20.90
CA MET A 873 11.07 43.22 21.21
C MET A 873 11.32 44.02 19.93
N PHE A 874 12.11 43.53 18.98
CA PHE A 874 12.40 44.27 17.75
C PHE A 874 11.12 44.53 16.94
N PHE A 875 10.30 43.51 16.68
CA PHE A 875 9.01 43.68 15.98
C PHE A 875 8.06 44.59 16.75
N GLY A 876 8.16 44.69 18.07
CA GLY A 876 7.38 45.64 18.86
C GLY A 876 5.92 45.22 19.00
N ASN A 877 5.70 43.91 19.16
CA ASN A 877 4.38 43.33 19.36
C ASN A 877 3.74 43.87 20.65
N SER A 878 2.63 44.61 20.54
CA SER A 878 1.91 45.13 21.71
C SER A 878 1.19 44.04 22.51
N ASP A 879 1.00 42.87 21.90
CA ASP A 879 0.22 41.75 22.41
C ASP A 879 1.05 40.45 22.59
N PRO A 880 2.08 40.42 23.46
CA PRO A 880 2.93 39.25 23.71
C PRO A 880 2.21 38.10 24.43
N GLY A 881 0.87 38.14 24.52
CA GLY A 881 0.05 37.08 25.12
C GLY A 881 -0.07 35.82 24.27
N ASN A 882 0.21 35.94 22.96
CA ASN A 882 0.21 34.83 22.01
C ASN A 882 1.52 34.02 22.09
N ILE A 883 1.96 33.70 23.31
CA ILE A 883 3.19 32.99 23.60
C ILE A 883 2.92 31.50 23.80
N ARG A 884 3.80 30.66 23.25
CA ARG A 884 3.85 29.21 23.50
C ARG A 884 5.26 28.78 23.74
N PHE A 885 5.39 27.79 24.61
CA PHE A 885 6.66 27.22 25.00
C PHE A 885 6.46 25.77 25.41
N TYR A 886 7.50 24.97 25.21
CA TYR A 886 7.44 23.53 25.31
C TYR A 886 8.71 22.98 25.96
N LYS A 887 8.61 21.76 26.45
CA LYS A 887 9.75 20.97 26.90
C LYS A 887 9.55 19.52 26.47
N LEU A 888 10.55 18.93 25.83
CA LEU A 888 10.56 17.50 25.53
C LEU A 888 10.78 16.68 26.82
N LYS A 889 10.17 15.50 26.91
CA LYS A 889 10.31 14.61 28.09
C LYS A 889 11.59 13.77 28.09
N THR A 890 12.43 13.93 27.07
CA THR A 890 13.77 13.31 26.99
C THR A 890 14.69 13.88 28.09
N PRO A 891 15.49 13.06 28.79
CA PRO A 891 16.42 13.55 29.82
C PRO A 891 17.36 14.67 29.33
N GLY A 892 17.53 15.71 30.14
CA GLY A 892 18.37 16.87 29.82
C GLY A 892 17.72 17.96 28.94
N SER A 893 16.50 17.72 28.43
CA SER A 893 15.74 18.74 27.68
C SER A 893 15.41 19.96 28.54
N LYS A 894 15.24 21.12 27.90
CA LYS A 894 14.92 22.40 28.53
C LYS A 894 13.66 23.03 27.93
N TRP A 895 13.08 23.99 28.63
CA TRP A 895 11.99 24.81 28.10
C TRP A 895 12.49 25.71 26.95
N LYS A 896 11.79 25.67 25.82
CA LYS A 896 12.01 26.48 24.61
C LYS A 896 10.72 27.20 24.21
N TRP A 897 10.84 28.34 23.52
CA TRP A 897 9.75 29.20 23.06
C TRP A 897 9.50 29.09 21.55
N ILE A 898 8.28 29.43 21.15
CA ILE A 898 7.75 29.37 19.77
C ILE A 898 7.22 30.74 19.38
N ILE A 899 7.58 31.22 18.19
CA ILE A 899 6.99 32.43 17.61
C ILE A 899 5.75 32.08 16.77
N TYR A 900 4.61 32.69 17.09
CA TYR A 900 3.38 32.60 16.31
C TYR A 900 2.40 33.75 16.63
N ASP A 901 1.46 34.04 15.72
CA ASP A 901 0.36 35.00 15.89
C ASP A 901 0.83 36.46 16.16
N LEU A 902 1.69 36.95 15.24
CA LEU A 902 2.34 38.26 15.32
C LEU A 902 1.52 39.41 14.70
N ASP A 903 0.19 39.33 14.70
CA ASP A 903 -0.67 40.32 14.02
C ASP A 903 -0.40 41.77 14.47
N TYR A 904 0.00 41.98 15.73
CA TYR A 904 0.36 43.28 16.31
C TYR A 904 1.86 43.60 16.36
N GLY A 905 2.73 42.68 15.94
CA GLY A 905 4.14 42.99 15.66
C GLY A 905 4.27 43.80 14.36
N LEU A 906 5.22 44.73 14.30
CA LEU A 906 5.39 45.72 13.22
C LEU A 906 4.12 46.52 12.87
N PHE A 907 3.11 46.54 13.76
CA PHE A 907 1.86 47.28 13.58
C PHE A 907 2.00 48.77 13.91
N ARG A 908 2.91 49.13 14.83
CA ARG A 908 3.22 50.52 15.20
C ARG A 908 4.71 50.67 15.51
N SER A 909 5.42 51.52 14.77
CA SER A 909 6.85 51.78 15.00
C SER A 909 7.15 52.28 16.42
N GLY A 910 6.20 53.01 17.01
CA GLY A 910 6.30 53.70 18.29
C GLY A 910 6.06 52.87 19.55
N PHE A 911 5.79 51.57 19.45
CA PHE A 911 5.61 50.75 20.64
C PHE A 911 6.96 50.47 21.32
N ASP A 912 7.17 51.08 22.49
CA ASP A 912 8.34 50.84 23.34
C ASP A 912 8.25 49.47 24.04
N SER A 913 8.55 48.42 23.26
CA SER A 913 8.65 47.04 23.73
C SER A 913 9.77 46.82 24.75
N PRO A 914 11.01 47.37 24.63
CA PRO A 914 12.04 47.20 25.66
C PRO A 914 11.58 47.63 27.05
N THR A 915 10.93 48.79 27.16
CA THR A 915 10.34 49.21 28.44
C THR A 915 9.10 48.39 28.77
N SER A 916 8.20 48.17 27.82
CA SER A 916 6.92 47.51 28.10
C SER A 916 7.07 46.06 28.57
N TYR A 917 8.05 45.33 28.05
CA TYR A 917 8.25 43.91 28.36
C TYR A 917 8.99 43.68 29.68
N LEU A 918 9.68 44.69 30.21
CA LEU A 918 10.47 44.58 31.44
C LEU A 918 9.81 45.29 32.64
N LYS A 919 8.52 45.63 32.56
CA LYS A 919 7.73 46.24 33.65
C LYS A 919 7.49 45.24 34.80
N ASP A 920 7.50 45.73 36.03
CA ASP A 920 7.25 44.91 37.23
C ASP A 920 5.87 44.23 37.27
N LYS A 921 4.91 44.74 36.50
CA LYS A 921 3.52 44.28 36.44
C LYS A 921 3.23 43.34 35.27
N GLY A 922 4.27 42.79 34.62
CA GLY A 922 4.16 41.92 33.44
C GLY A 922 4.34 42.67 32.10
N ALA A 923 4.53 41.90 31.03
CA ALA A 923 4.82 42.38 29.68
C ALA A 923 3.57 42.72 28.86
N GLY A 924 3.67 43.77 28.03
CA GLY A 924 2.65 44.14 27.04
C GLY A 924 1.32 44.61 27.65
N GLU A 925 0.27 44.66 26.82
CA GLU A 925 -1.07 45.03 27.28
C GLU A 925 -1.72 43.93 28.16
N GLN A 926 -1.44 42.65 27.87
CA GLN A 926 -1.97 41.50 28.61
C GLN A 926 -1.29 41.21 29.96
N ARG A 927 -0.19 41.90 30.31
CA ARG A 927 0.56 41.69 31.57
C ARG A 927 1.11 40.27 31.73
N ILE A 928 1.70 39.73 30.67
CA ILE A 928 2.26 38.38 30.63
C ILE A 928 3.42 38.25 31.62
N ASP A 929 3.59 37.07 32.21
CA ASP A 929 4.65 36.83 33.18
C ASP A 929 6.03 36.95 32.53
N ASN A 930 6.77 37.99 32.93
CA ASN A 930 8.09 38.35 32.44
C ASN A 930 9.19 38.07 33.47
N THR A 931 8.92 37.21 34.45
CA THR A 931 9.87 36.91 35.54
C THR A 931 11.21 36.44 34.99
N LEU A 932 11.22 35.53 34.01
CA LEU A 932 12.46 34.92 33.49
C LEU A 932 13.40 35.98 32.92
N ILE A 933 12.96 36.79 31.94
CA ILE A 933 13.80 37.83 31.36
C ILE A 933 14.22 38.87 32.40
N ARG A 934 13.32 39.31 33.28
CA ARG A 934 13.67 40.28 34.34
C ARG A 934 14.69 39.74 35.33
N LYS A 935 14.67 38.43 35.62
CA LYS A 935 15.62 37.77 36.53
C LYS A 935 16.96 37.49 35.86
N LEU A 936 16.97 36.99 34.62
CA LEU A 936 18.21 36.78 33.86
C LEU A 936 19.00 38.10 33.73
N LEU A 937 18.32 39.20 33.40
CA LEU A 937 18.93 40.53 33.29
C LEU A 937 19.32 41.17 34.64
N GLU A 938 19.18 40.48 35.78
CA GLU A 938 19.86 40.90 37.03
C GLU A 938 21.36 40.55 37.00
N ASN A 939 21.80 39.67 36.11
CA ASN A 939 23.19 39.23 35.96
C ASN A 939 23.87 39.91 34.76
N ASP A 940 25.01 40.55 34.99
CA ASP A 940 25.71 41.35 33.97
C ASP A 940 26.10 40.54 32.72
N GLN A 941 26.53 39.28 32.87
CA GLN A 941 26.89 38.41 31.73
C GLN A 941 25.67 38.01 30.90
N MET A 942 24.52 37.79 31.56
CA MET A 942 23.26 37.51 30.87
C MET A 942 22.69 38.76 30.20
N GLN A 943 22.90 39.95 30.78
CA GLN A 943 22.53 41.21 30.13
C GLN A 943 23.41 41.50 28.91
N ASP A 944 24.73 41.33 29.01
CA ASP A 944 25.69 41.43 27.90
C ASP A 944 25.34 40.45 26.76
N LYS A 945 25.07 39.19 27.09
CA LYS A 945 24.62 38.17 26.14
C LYS A 945 23.30 38.55 25.45
N PHE A 946 22.30 39.03 26.20
CA PHE A 946 21.02 39.47 25.63
C PHE A 946 21.18 40.69 24.73
N LEU A 947 21.97 41.69 25.13
CA LEU A 947 22.19 42.91 24.34
C LEU A 947 22.97 42.63 23.06
N THR A 948 23.98 41.74 23.12
CA THR A 948 24.69 41.25 21.94
C THR A 948 23.72 40.60 20.96
N ARG A 949 22.93 39.64 21.43
CA ARG A 949 21.99 38.91 20.56
C ARG A 949 20.87 39.80 20.00
N LEU A 950 20.35 40.73 20.79
CA LEU A 950 19.40 41.75 20.32
C LEU A 950 20.03 42.67 19.26
N GLY A 951 21.34 42.94 19.39
CA GLY A 951 22.15 43.66 18.41
C GLY A 951 22.29 42.93 17.07
N GLU A 952 22.52 41.61 17.09
CA GLU A 952 22.62 40.78 15.88
C GLU A 952 21.33 40.82 15.04
N PHE A 953 20.16 40.63 15.67
CA PHE A 953 18.87 40.78 14.98
C PHE A 953 18.67 42.21 14.45
N TYR A 954 19.01 43.21 15.26
CA TYR A 954 18.86 44.61 14.88
C TYR A 954 19.66 45.00 13.64
N GLN A 955 20.92 44.54 13.54
CA GLN A 955 21.80 44.86 12.43
C GLN A 955 21.33 44.23 11.10
N VAL A 956 20.61 43.10 11.14
CA VAL A 956 20.00 42.49 9.96
C VAL A 956 18.66 43.13 9.60
N PHE A 957 17.80 43.43 10.59
CA PHE A 957 16.47 44.00 10.38
C PHE A 957 16.49 45.51 10.08
N THR A 958 17.25 45.88 9.05
CA THR A 958 17.30 47.24 8.50
C THR A 958 16.00 47.60 7.76
N THR A 959 15.79 48.90 7.52
CA THR A 959 14.68 49.38 6.70
C THR A 959 14.71 48.78 5.29
N GLU A 960 15.88 48.71 4.66
CA GLU A 960 16.04 48.19 3.30
C GLU A 960 15.68 46.70 3.22
N PHE A 961 16.22 45.90 4.14
CA PHE A 961 15.91 44.46 4.24
C PHE A 961 14.41 44.23 4.43
N MET A 962 13.80 44.83 5.46
CA MET A 962 12.38 44.62 5.76
C MET A 962 11.45 45.12 4.63
N THR A 963 11.76 46.28 4.02
CA THR A 963 10.90 46.82 2.96
C THR A 963 11.06 46.06 1.64
N THR A 964 12.22 45.48 1.35
CA THR A 964 12.44 44.62 0.18
C THR A 964 11.55 43.38 0.25
N GLU A 965 11.61 42.64 1.35
CA GLU A 965 10.78 41.45 1.58
C GLU A 965 9.28 41.79 1.60
N PHE A 966 8.89 42.86 2.30
CA PHE A 966 7.49 43.30 2.37
C PHE A 966 6.94 43.67 0.98
N ASN A 967 7.72 44.33 0.14
CA ASN A 967 7.31 44.70 -1.22
C ASN A 967 7.23 43.48 -2.16
N ALA A 968 8.13 42.51 -2.01
CA ALA A 968 8.08 41.26 -2.76
C ALA A 968 6.80 40.47 -2.43
N MET A 969 6.45 40.35 -1.14
CA MET A 969 5.22 39.70 -0.68
C MET A 969 3.96 40.47 -1.12
N ALA A 970 3.93 41.79 -0.97
CA ALA A 970 2.79 42.61 -1.40
C ALA A 970 2.49 42.44 -2.91
N LYS A 971 3.52 42.53 -3.74
CA LYS A 971 3.42 42.33 -5.19
C LYS A 971 2.98 40.92 -5.58
N MET A 972 3.36 39.91 -4.79
CA MET A 972 2.91 38.54 -4.99
C MET A 972 1.39 38.39 -4.75
N LEU A 973 0.84 39.03 -3.71
CA LEU A 973 -0.59 38.97 -3.36
C LEU A 973 -1.50 39.79 -4.27
N GLU A 974 -0.98 40.87 -4.86
CA GLU A 974 -1.72 41.88 -5.62
C GLU A 974 -2.75 41.32 -6.63
N PRO A 975 -2.45 40.31 -7.49
CA PRO A 975 -3.41 39.82 -8.48
C PRO A 975 -4.63 39.12 -7.85
N GLU A 976 -4.43 38.41 -6.73
CA GLU A 976 -5.50 37.66 -6.06
C GLU A 976 -6.35 38.56 -5.16
N MET A 977 -5.80 39.66 -4.65
CA MET A 977 -6.54 40.58 -3.76
C MET A 977 -7.77 41.17 -4.44
N VAL A 978 -7.72 41.44 -5.75
CA VAL A 978 -8.87 41.94 -6.51
C VAL A 978 -10.02 40.92 -6.47
N MET A 979 -9.74 39.64 -6.72
CA MET A 979 -10.75 38.58 -6.65
C MET A 979 -11.22 38.34 -5.22
N HIS A 980 -10.32 38.35 -4.23
CA HIS A 980 -10.66 38.23 -2.81
C HIS A 980 -11.63 39.34 -2.35
N PHE A 981 -11.33 40.61 -2.63
CA PHE A 981 -12.20 41.72 -2.24
C PHE A 981 -13.49 41.76 -3.06
N SER A 982 -13.50 41.29 -4.32
CA SER A 982 -14.74 41.09 -5.08
C SER A 982 -15.70 40.08 -4.42
N ARG A 983 -15.17 39.08 -3.70
CA ARG A 983 -15.98 38.12 -2.93
C ARG A 983 -16.40 38.63 -1.56
N TRP A 984 -15.52 39.37 -0.86
CA TRP A 984 -15.65 39.61 0.59
C TRP A 984 -15.95 41.05 0.99
N ALA A 985 -15.80 42.05 0.11
CA ALA A 985 -15.97 43.45 0.51
C ALA A 985 -17.38 43.76 1.02
N GLU A 986 -18.43 43.24 0.37
CA GLU A 986 -19.83 43.48 0.77
C GLU A 986 -20.15 42.92 2.16
N GLU A 987 -19.42 41.89 2.60
CA GLU A 987 -19.59 41.24 3.91
C GLU A 987 -18.87 41.99 5.05
N ASN A 988 -18.09 43.05 4.75
CA ASN A 988 -17.28 43.77 5.75
C ASN A 988 -18.16 44.43 6.82
N ASP A 989 -18.14 43.87 8.03
CA ASP A 989 -18.94 44.36 9.16
C ASP A 989 -18.29 45.57 9.86
N LYS A 990 -19.03 46.68 9.88
CA LYS A 990 -18.61 47.94 10.53
C LYS A 990 -18.48 47.85 12.05
N ALA A 991 -19.09 46.86 12.70
CA ALA A 991 -18.88 46.56 14.12
C ALA A 991 -17.52 45.90 14.40
N ILE A 992 -16.82 45.42 13.37
CA ILE A 992 -15.45 44.87 13.47
C ILE A 992 -14.41 45.92 13.10
N THR A 993 -14.59 46.62 11.97
CA THR A 993 -13.66 47.67 11.53
C THR A 993 -14.41 48.76 10.79
N PHE A 994 -14.48 49.95 11.40
CA PHE A 994 -15.21 51.10 10.85
C PHE A 994 -14.68 51.54 9.48
N ASP A 995 -13.36 51.51 9.28
CA ASP A 995 -12.71 52.03 8.08
C ASP A 995 -12.80 51.09 6.86
N ASN A 996 -13.04 49.78 7.04
CA ASN A 996 -13.03 48.80 5.96
C ASN A 996 -14.18 49.08 4.97
N PRO A 997 -13.90 49.39 3.68
CA PRO A 997 -14.95 49.70 2.72
C PRO A 997 -15.77 48.45 2.34
N THR A 998 -17.04 48.67 1.99
CA THR A 998 -17.97 47.60 1.59
C THR A 998 -18.07 47.40 0.07
N THR A 999 -17.29 48.14 -0.72
CA THR A 999 -17.18 47.95 -2.18
C THR A 999 -15.81 47.35 -2.54
N PRO A 1000 -15.71 46.49 -3.58
CA PRO A 1000 -14.46 45.86 -3.98
C PRO A 1000 -13.31 46.85 -4.25
N GLU A 1001 -13.56 47.91 -5.03
CA GLU A 1001 -12.55 48.92 -5.38
C GLU A 1001 -12.14 49.75 -4.17
N GLY A 1002 -13.09 49.98 -3.25
CA GLY A 1002 -12.84 50.63 -1.97
C GLY A 1002 -11.89 49.79 -1.11
N ALA A 1003 -12.18 48.50 -0.98
CA ALA A 1003 -11.39 47.56 -0.18
C ALA A 1003 -9.98 47.36 -0.76
N VAL A 1004 -9.83 47.26 -2.09
CA VAL A 1004 -8.52 47.23 -2.78
C VAL A 1004 -7.73 48.51 -2.48
N ARG A 1005 -8.32 49.71 -2.64
CA ARG A 1005 -7.64 50.97 -2.32
C ARG A 1005 -7.25 51.07 -0.84
N TYR A 1006 -8.11 50.59 0.06
CA TYR A 1006 -7.83 50.55 1.49
C TYR A 1006 -6.67 49.60 1.81
N TRP A 1007 -6.60 48.43 1.16
CA TRP A 1007 -5.47 47.51 1.28
C TRP A 1007 -4.14 48.17 0.91
N TYR A 1008 -4.05 48.87 -0.24
CA TYR A 1008 -2.86 49.66 -0.59
C TYR A 1008 -2.49 50.71 0.48
N ASN A 1009 -3.48 51.46 1.00
CA ASN A 1009 -3.24 52.41 2.08
C ASN A 1009 -2.69 51.74 3.36
N ARG A 1010 -3.09 50.49 3.65
CA ARG A 1010 -2.55 49.71 4.77
C ARG A 1010 -1.14 49.20 4.48
N LEU A 1011 -0.82 48.82 3.24
CA LEU A 1011 0.56 48.51 2.82
C LEU A 1011 1.48 49.72 2.99
N ASP A 1012 1.06 50.92 2.55
CA ASP A 1012 1.85 52.15 2.71
C ASP A 1012 2.03 52.56 4.17
N TYR A 1013 1.01 52.36 4.99
CA TYR A 1013 1.13 52.52 6.44
C TYR A 1013 2.20 51.59 7.03
N THR A 1014 2.19 50.29 6.68
CA THR A 1014 3.19 49.35 7.17
C THR A 1014 4.59 49.67 6.64
N ARG A 1015 4.76 50.03 5.36
CA ARG A 1015 6.04 50.56 4.82
C ARG A 1015 6.58 51.70 5.67
N ASN A 1016 5.72 52.63 6.08
CA ASN A 1016 6.12 53.73 6.96
C ASN A 1016 6.46 53.28 8.39
N VAL A 1017 5.84 52.21 8.91
CA VAL A 1017 6.29 51.59 10.17
C VAL A 1017 7.69 50.99 10.02
N LEU A 1018 7.96 50.24 8.95
CA LEU A 1018 9.27 49.62 8.69
C LEU A 1018 10.39 50.67 8.56
N LYS A 1019 10.12 51.83 7.94
CA LYS A 1019 11.07 52.96 7.86
C LYS A 1019 11.42 53.58 9.21
N LYS A 1020 10.44 53.69 10.11
CA LYS A 1020 10.62 54.34 11.42
C LYS A 1020 11.17 53.39 12.48
N ARG A 1021 10.90 52.08 12.38
CA ARG A 1021 11.14 51.12 13.45
C ARG A 1021 12.62 50.99 13.85
N PRO A 1022 13.61 50.85 12.95
CA PRO A 1022 15.01 50.70 13.35
C PRO A 1022 15.56 51.91 14.12
N THR A 1023 15.19 53.13 13.71
CA THR A 1023 15.62 54.36 14.39
C THR A 1023 14.99 54.47 15.77
N TYR A 1024 13.68 54.22 15.88
CA TYR A 1024 12.96 54.32 17.15
C TYR A 1024 13.37 53.21 18.13
N PHE A 1025 13.60 51.99 17.65
CA PHE A 1025 14.02 50.87 18.50
C PHE A 1025 15.40 51.10 19.12
N TYR A 1026 16.36 51.67 18.37
CA TYR A 1026 17.67 52.08 18.89
C TYR A 1026 17.53 53.02 20.10
N GLU A 1027 16.69 54.05 19.97
CA GLU A 1027 16.43 55.01 21.05
C GLU A 1027 15.73 54.37 22.25
N MET A 1028 14.76 53.49 22.02
CA MET A 1028 14.05 52.75 23.08
C MET A 1028 14.99 51.84 23.87
N VAL A 1029 15.88 51.11 23.19
CA VAL A 1029 16.89 50.26 23.83
C VAL A 1029 17.90 51.12 24.61
N GLN A 1030 18.42 52.19 23.99
CA GLN A 1030 19.38 53.09 24.64
C GLN A 1030 18.81 53.67 25.94
N GLU A 1031 17.56 54.17 25.90
CA GLU A 1031 16.88 54.73 27.07
C GLU A 1031 16.55 53.66 28.12
N ARG A 1032 16.05 52.49 27.70
CA ARG A 1032 15.64 51.44 28.64
C ARG A 1032 16.81 50.83 29.41
N PHE A 1033 17.94 50.61 28.74
CA PHE A 1033 19.14 49.99 29.33
C PHE A 1033 20.19 51.02 29.78
N LYS A 1034 19.96 52.32 29.53
CA LYS A 1034 20.86 53.44 29.87
C LYS A 1034 22.26 53.27 29.27
N LEU A 1035 22.31 52.78 28.04
CA LEU A 1035 23.56 52.48 27.35
C LEU A 1035 24.22 53.79 26.87
N THR A 1036 25.54 53.88 27.06
CA THR A 1036 26.35 54.95 26.46
C THR A 1036 26.39 54.80 24.94
N ASP A 1037 26.68 55.89 24.22
CA ASP A 1037 26.80 55.85 22.75
C ASP A 1037 27.85 54.84 22.28
N GLN A 1038 28.93 54.64 23.05
CA GLN A 1038 29.94 53.61 22.76
C GLN A 1038 29.40 52.18 22.93
N GLN A 1039 28.57 51.92 23.95
CA GLN A 1039 27.92 50.62 24.12
C GLN A 1039 26.87 50.37 23.04
N MET A 1040 26.10 51.39 22.67
CA MET A 1040 25.15 51.28 21.56
C MET A 1040 25.87 50.98 20.25
N LEU A 1041 26.97 51.67 19.95
CA LEU A 1041 27.81 51.39 18.78
C LEU A 1041 28.39 49.96 18.81
N SER A 1042 28.78 49.46 19.99
CA SER A 1042 29.37 48.13 20.15
C SER A 1042 28.39 46.97 19.96
N TYR A 1043 27.13 47.11 20.40
CA TYR A 1043 26.11 46.05 20.27
C TYR A 1043 25.27 46.21 18.99
N PHE A 1044 24.87 47.44 18.65
CA PHE A 1044 23.86 47.74 17.63
C PHE A 1044 24.42 48.39 16.37
N GLY A 1045 25.70 48.77 16.36
CA GLY A 1045 26.29 49.55 15.27
C GLY A 1045 25.85 51.01 15.26
N GLU A 1046 26.04 51.66 14.12
CA GLU A 1046 25.63 53.06 13.93
C GLU A 1046 24.10 53.20 13.96
N LYS A 1047 23.61 54.25 14.61
CA LYS A 1047 22.18 54.58 14.60
C LYS A 1047 21.74 54.91 13.17
N PRO A 1048 20.79 54.18 12.57
CA PRO A 1048 20.30 54.48 11.23
C PRO A 1048 19.59 55.83 11.24
N PRO A 1049 19.81 56.68 10.22
CA PRO A 1049 19.04 57.91 10.07
C PRO A 1049 17.58 57.58 9.76
N LEU A 1050 16.67 58.43 10.21
CA LEU A 1050 15.27 58.35 9.80
C LEU A 1050 15.19 58.63 8.29
N PRO A 1051 14.59 57.74 7.46
CA PRO A 1051 14.51 57.97 6.03
C PRO A 1051 13.80 59.29 5.70
N ALA A 1052 14.32 60.04 4.73
CA ALA A 1052 13.81 61.38 4.38
C ALA A 1052 12.35 61.39 3.89
N ASP A 1053 11.82 60.23 3.49
CA ASP A 1053 10.45 60.02 3.05
C ASP A 1053 9.60 59.24 4.08
N ALA A 1054 10.05 59.16 5.34
CA ALA A 1054 9.28 58.64 6.46
C ALA A 1054 8.29 59.69 6.99
N ILE A 1055 7.05 59.27 7.27
CA ILE A 1055 5.96 60.14 7.74
C ILE A 1055 5.84 60.01 9.27
N TYR A 1056 6.18 61.08 9.98
CA TYR A 1056 6.13 61.18 11.45
C TYR A 1056 5.49 62.50 11.91
N THR A 1057 5.08 62.56 13.18
CA THR A 1057 4.60 63.83 13.76
C THR A 1057 5.76 64.56 14.43
N GLU A 1058 6.10 65.76 13.95
CA GLU A 1058 7.13 66.58 14.55
C GLU A 1058 6.81 66.93 16.03
N GLY A 1059 7.84 66.94 16.89
CA GLY A 1059 7.70 67.23 18.32
C GLY A 1059 7.07 66.13 19.19
N LYS A 1060 6.62 65.00 18.62
CA LYS A 1060 6.11 63.85 19.38
C LYS A 1060 7.09 62.68 19.34
N LYS A 1061 7.71 62.39 20.48
CA LYS A 1061 8.65 61.28 20.61
C LYS A 1061 7.95 59.95 20.30
N TRP A 1062 8.38 59.31 19.22
CA TRP A 1062 7.95 58.00 18.71
C TRP A 1062 6.51 57.85 18.16
N SER A 1063 5.76 58.92 17.84
CA SER A 1063 4.40 58.78 17.25
C SER A 1063 4.37 58.66 15.72
#